data_AF-A0A1H5L8C8-F1
#
_entry.id   AF-A0A1H5L8C8-F1
#
_cell.length_a   1.000
_cell.length_b   1.000
_cell.length_c   1.000
_cell.angle_alpha   90.00
_cell.angle_beta   90.00
_cell.angle_gamma   90.00
#
_symmetry.space_group_name_H-M   'P 1'
#
loop_
_entity.id
_entity.type
_entity.pdbx_description
1 polymer ?
#
loop_
_entity_poly.entity_id
_entity_poly.type
_entity_poly.pdbx_seq_one_letter_code
_entity_poly.pdbx_strand_id
1 'polypeptide(L)'
;MTTRRTTRLLAAAGLAGLALAAVPGPAGAGWSPVAADAPPGRAIEQSTVFSRGQDGYHTFRIPAVAQAQDGTLLAFAEGRVDSPGDDGDIDLVLKRSTDGGRTWGPLQVVADAGPDKFGNPVPIVDERTGRIVLNITRTGGDVSGNDIRCGLADAEQTRRSFVLYSDDHGATWSDPVEITADVKPADWRHFVGGPGHGIQIASGEHAGRLVVPGNHSAAPPPGSDIACTDDRLFGAHSLYSDDGGTTWHLGGVDTTPEGVVNPNENTVVELGDGTLYFNARDQNGTSVGARASTTSSDGGASFDTPYQEVTDIVAPVVQGSILALSRDADRRERLVFAAPGHPTARENLTLWTSDDDAGSWERGPLVYEGPAGYSDLVQIDDHGNARRLGVLYENGDRLGEGPTLTYHQRITFARVIVPTLDAPAPPPLTTPDTSGHGFDAAVSGTPGRVGGVVGTGLELAGDYLETPAEPALEFGDGPFTAAAWFRSDGAGQQAIMWAYSNRDVDPKWWIRLEPDLGRIRAHVNTGAQNRFVAAAGDYADGQWHHVALTRDDDAVTLYVDGEARATAAPVAGSVSAGALTGIRIGSRVDGINNPLDGAADDVWLFDQALGAAQIAELAAGDPPSGAEPVLHLPLDRITR
;
A
#
# COMPACT_ATOMS: atom_id res chain seq x y z
N MET A 1 -43.17 30.39 -46.05
CA MET A 1 -42.43 30.52 -44.78
C MET A 1 -41.40 29.40 -44.74
N THR A 2 -40.26 29.59 -45.44
CA THR A 2 -38.94 30.04 -44.90
C THR A 2 -38.30 28.95 -44.04
N THR A 3 -37.17 28.33 -44.36
CA THR A 3 -36.04 28.69 -45.24
C THR A 3 -35.18 27.44 -45.51
N ARG A 4 -34.67 27.30 -46.74
CA ARG A 4 -33.81 26.19 -47.20
C ARG A 4 -32.35 26.38 -46.75
N ARG A 5 -31.70 25.31 -46.27
CA ARG A 5 -30.23 25.24 -46.11
C ARG A 5 -29.62 24.59 -47.36
N THR A 6 -28.64 25.26 -47.94
CA THR A 6 -27.78 24.73 -49.01
C THR A 6 -26.32 24.76 -48.56
N THR A 7 -25.68 23.64 -48.82
CA THR A 7 -24.26 23.28 -48.78
C THR A 7 -23.33 24.32 -49.40
N ARG A 8 -22.09 24.44 -48.89
CA ARG A 8 -20.87 24.64 -49.71
C ARG A 8 -19.58 24.47 -48.89
N LEU A 9 -18.67 23.66 -49.47
CA LEU A 9 -17.25 23.58 -49.14
C LEU A 9 -16.52 24.89 -49.49
N LEU A 10 -15.48 25.23 -48.71
CA LEU A 10 -14.34 26.08 -49.07
C LEU A 10 -13.09 25.38 -48.53
N ALA A 11 -12.14 24.93 -49.37
CA ALA A 11 -11.10 25.70 -50.08
C ALA A 11 -9.96 26.13 -49.15
N ALA A 12 -8.79 25.50 -49.35
CA ALA A 12 -7.52 25.79 -48.72
C ALA A 12 -6.86 27.06 -49.30
N ALA A 13 -6.16 27.82 -48.45
CA ALA A 13 -5.10 28.75 -48.84
C ALA A 13 -4.19 29.00 -47.61
N GLY A 14 -2.87 28.98 -47.84
CA GLY A 14 -1.84 29.05 -46.81
C GLY A 14 -1.42 30.46 -46.38
N LEU A 15 -0.49 30.49 -45.41
CA LEU A 15 0.35 31.62 -44.99
C LEU A 15 1.62 31.00 -44.38
N ALA A 16 2.77 31.04 -45.07
CA ALA A 16 3.76 32.13 -45.11
C ALA A 16 4.49 32.31 -43.77
N GLY A 17 5.71 31.78 -43.71
CA GLY A 17 6.62 31.86 -42.57
C GLY A 17 7.27 33.23 -42.43
N LEU A 18 7.48 33.64 -41.18
CA LEU A 18 8.36 34.72 -40.77
C LEU A 18 9.47 34.12 -39.90
N ALA A 19 10.71 34.25 -40.37
CA ALA A 19 11.91 33.96 -39.60
C ALA A 19 12.23 35.15 -38.69
N LEU A 20 12.25 34.95 -37.38
CA LEU A 20 12.93 35.85 -36.44
C LEU A 20 14.30 35.28 -36.09
N ALA A 21 15.33 36.10 -36.29
CA ALA A 21 16.70 35.81 -35.91
C ALA A 21 16.85 35.82 -34.38
N ALA A 22 17.39 34.73 -33.83
CA ALA A 22 17.72 34.61 -32.41
C ALA A 22 19.06 35.32 -32.11
N VAL A 23 19.07 36.14 -31.06
CA VAL A 23 20.27 36.71 -30.43
C VAL A 23 20.86 35.66 -29.49
N PRO A 24 22.18 35.40 -29.48
CA PRO A 24 22.75 34.41 -28.57
C PRO A 24 22.87 34.99 -27.16
N GLY A 25 22.21 34.35 -26.18
CA GLY A 25 22.46 34.56 -24.75
C GLY A 25 23.79 33.93 -24.32
N PRO A 26 24.38 34.38 -23.19
CA PRO A 26 25.68 33.90 -22.75
C PRO A 26 25.59 32.42 -22.32
N ALA A 27 26.58 31.64 -22.73
CA ALA A 27 26.73 30.24 -22.41
C ALA A 27 26.86 30.03 -20.88
N GLY A 28 25.77 29.61 -20.24
CA GLY A 28 25.87 28.86 -18.99
C GLY A 28 26.57 27.54 -19.29
N ALA A 29 27.55 27.19 -18.47
CA ALA A 29 28.33 25.97 -18.60
C ALA A 29 27.39 24.74 -18.55
N GLY A 30 27.00 24.25 -19.73
CA GLY A 30 26.26 23.02 -19.88
C GLY A 30 27.16 21.86 -19.48
N TRP A 31 26.79 21.16 -18.41
CA TRP A 31 27.31 19.83 -18.18
C TRP A 31 26.68 18.87 -19.16
N SER A 32 27.53 18.12 -19.86
CA SER A 32 27.11 17.02 -20.72
C SER A 32 26.31 16.01 -19.89
N PRO A 33 25.15 15.53 -20.38
CA PRO A 33 24.62 14.29 -19.84
C PRO A 33 25.71 13.24 -20.07
N VAL A 34 26.09 12.51 -19.02
CA VAL A 34 26.77 11.24 -19.21
C VAL A 34 25.93 10.50 -20.24
N ALA A 35 26.52 10.21 -21.40
CA ALA A 35 25.86 9.45 -22.43
C ALA A 35 25.41 8.15 -21.77
N ALA A 36 24.09 8.01 -21.60
CA ALA A 36 23.50 6.75 -21.23
C ALA A 36 23.76 5.84 -22.42
N ASP A 37 24.82 5.03 -22.34
CA ASP A 37 24.81 3.74 -23.02
C ASP A 37 23.46 3.10 -22.68
N ALA A 38 22.69 2.74 -23.71
CA ALA A 38 21.40 2.09 -23.53
C ALA A 38 21.57 0.88 -22.59
N PRO A 39 20.82 0.77 -21.48
CA PRO A 39 21.09 -0.25 -20.49
C PRO A 39 20.79 -1.65 -21.06
N PRO A 40 21.62 -2.66 -20.76
CA PRO A 40 21.27 -4.06 -21.01
C PRO A 40 19.93 -4.38 -20.31
N GLY A 41 19.11 -5.22 -20.95
CA GLY A 41 17.68 -5.46 -20.67
C GLY A 41 17.21 -5.24 -19.21
N ARG A 42 16.14 -4.48 -19.03
CA ARG A 42 15.56 -4.16 -17.71
C ARG A 42 15.35 -5.43 -16.88
N ALA A 43 15.88 -5.44 -15.65
CA ALA A 43 15.74 -6.55 -14.70
C ALA A 43 14.28 -6.87 -14.34
N ILE A 44 13.40 -5.86 -14.40
CA ILE A 44 11.97 -5.96 -14.16
C ILE A 44 11.23 -5.28 -15.32
N GLU A 45 10.38 -6.04 -16.02
CA GLU A 45 9.47 -5.52 -17.05
C GLU A 45 8.07 -5.36 -16.45
N GLN A 46 7.31 -4.34 -16.86
CA GLN A 46 5.97 -4.08 -16.31
C GLN A 46 4.95 -3.88 -17.43
N SER A 47 3.72 -4.35 -17.21
CA SER A 47 2.56 -4.10 -18.06
C SER A 47 1.34 -3.78 -17.20
N THR A 48 0.51 -2.82 -17.63
CA THR A 48 -0.74 -2.51 -16.94
C THR A 48 -1.81 -3.51 -17.37
N VAL A 49 -2.49 -4.14 -16.40
CA VAL A 49 -3.56 -5.12 -16.64
C VAL A 49 -4.92 -4.44 -16.59
N PHE A 50 -5.17 -3.73 -15.49
CA PHE A 50 -6.42 -3.02 -15.23
C PHE A 50 -6.11 -1.55 -14.93
N SER A 51 -6.95 -0.65 -15.42
CA SER A 51 -6.83 0.79 -15.18
C SER A 51 -8.17 1.35 -14.74
N ARG A 52 -8.16 2.16 -13.68
CA ARG A 52 -9.33 2.88 -13.16
C ARG A 52 -10.06 3.61 -14.29
N GLY A 53 -11.39 3.58 -14.27
CA GLY A 53 -12.26 4.25 -15.24
C GLY A 53 -12.29 3.60 -16.64
N GLN A 54 -11.77 2.38 -16.80
CA GLN A 54 -11.82 1.63 -18.05
C GLN A 54 -12.75 0.42 -17.96
N ASP A 55 -13.10 -0.14 -19.12
CA ASP A 55 -13.88 -1.38 -19.26
C ASP A 55 -15.24 -1.37 -18.54
N GLY A 56 -15.79 -0.18 -18.22
CA GLY A 56 -17.08 -0.03 -17.55
C GLY A 56 -17.01 0.07 -16.02
N TYR A 57 -15.82 0.01 -15.41
CA TYR A 57 -15.65 0.02 -13.97
C TYR A 57 -14.97 1.29 -13.47
N HIS A 58 -15.41 1.77 -12.32
CA HIS A 58 -14.72 2.85 -11.63
C HIS A 58 -13.32 2.40 -11.20
N THR A 59 -13.18 1.31 -10.45
CA THR A 59 -11.88 0.85 -9.90
C THR A 59 -11.72 -0.67 -10.02
N PHE A 60 -10.47 -1.14 -10.14
CA PHE A 60 -10.13 -2.55 -10.01
C PHE A 60 -9.27 -2.78 -8.77
N ARG A 61 -9.61 -3.80 -7.95
CA ARG A 61 -8.90 -4.12 -6.70
C ARG A 61 -8.78 -5.63 -6.48
N ILE A 62 -8.04 -6.02 -5.44
CA ILE A 62 -7.94 -7.41 -4.97
C ILE A 62 -7.43 -8.36 -6.08
N PRO A 63 -6.20 -8.12 -6.58
CA PRO A 63 -5.60 -8.93 -7.63
C PRO A 63 -5.36 -10.39 -7.18
N ALA A 64 -5.62 -11.33 -8.09
CA ALA A 64 -5.17 -12.71 -7.99
C ALA A 64 -4.64 -13.18 -9.35
N VAL A 65 -3.60 -14.01 -9.36
CA VAL A 65 -2.99 -14.51 -10.60
C VAL A 65 -2.73 -16.01 -10.56
N ALA A 66 -3.00 -16.68 -11.68
CA ALA A 66 -2.62 -18.08 -11.89
C ALA A 66 -2.09 -18.28 -13.31
N GLN A 67 -1.24 -19.29 -13.51
CA GLN A 67 -0.82 -19.75 -14.83
C GLN A 67 -1.52 -21.07 -15.15
N ALA A 68 -2.35 -21.09 -16.20
CA ALA A 68 -2.93 -22.33 -16.71
C ALA A 68 -1.85 -23.22 -17.35
N GLN A 69 -2.12 -24.52 -17.48
CA GLN A 69 -1.16 -25.50 -18.03
C GLN A 69 -0.69 -25.22 -19.46
N ASP A 70 -1.47 -24.48 -20.26
CA ASP A 70 -1.05 -24.07 -21.61
C ASP A 70 -0.09 -22.86 -21.60
N GLY A 71 0.25 -22.35 -20.42
CA GLY A 71 1.10 -21.17 -20.20
C GLY A 71 0.32 -19.85 -20.11
N THR A 72 -1.00 -19.86 -20.33
CA THR A 72 -1.84 -18.66 -20.25
C THR A 72 -1.87 -18.12 -18.82
N LEU A 73 -1.52 -16.85 -18.64
CA LEU A 73 -1.71 -16.15 -17.37
C LEU A 73 -3.13 -15.61 -17.26
N LEU A 74 -3.72 -15.79 -16.08
CA LEU A 74 -5.06 -15.36 -15.71
C LEU A 74 -4.94 -14.35 -14.59
N ALA A 75 -5.26 -13.08 -14.85
CA ALA A 75 -5.27 -12.03 -13.84
C ALA A 75 -6.72 -11.68 -13.48
N PHE A 76 -7.12 -12.01 -12.26
CA PHE A 76 -8.42 -11.71 -11.69
C PHE A 76 -8.37 -10.41 -10.89
N ALA A 77 -9.51 -9.74 -10.80
CA ALA A 77 -9.72 -8.59 -9.92
C ALA A 77 -11.20 -8.43 -9.58
N GLU A 78 -11.49 -7.73 -8.48
CA GLU A 78 -12.77 -7.08 -8.26
C GLU A 78 -12.90 -5.89 -9.22
N GLY A 79 -13.89 -5.91 -10.12
CA GLY A 79 -14.34 -4.77 -10.91
C GLY A 79 -15.41 -4.01 -10.13
N ARG A 80 -15.04 -2.88 -9.52
CA ARG A 80 -15.93 -2.06 -8.70
C ARG A 80 -16.60 -1.01 -9.57
N VAL A 81 -17.93 -1.08 -9.70
CA VAL A 81 -18.68 -0.32 -10.72
C VAL A 81 -18.69 1.17 -10.41
N ASP A 82 -19.08 1.57 -9.20
CA ASP A 82 -19.39 2.97 -8.90
C ASP A 82 -18.28 3.74 -8.17
N SER A 83 -17.45 3.05 -7.39
CA SER A 83 -16.51 3.70 -6.47
C SER A 83 -15.33 2.78 -6.13
N PRO A 84 -14.29 3.28 -5.43
CA PRO A 84 -13.24 2.42 -4.91
C PRO A 84 -13.64 1.72 -3.60
N GLY A 85 -14.86 1.89 -3.09
CA GLY A 85 -15.32 1.33 -1.81
C GLY A 85 -15.45 -0.20 -1.82
N ASP A 86 -15.46 -0.80 -0.63
CA ASP A 86 -15.50 -2.28 -0.45
C ASP A 86 -16.91 -2.88 -0.53
N ASP A 87 -17.93 -2.03 -0.71
CA ASP A 87 -19.35 -2.37 -0.74
C ASP A 87 -20.00 -1.75 -1.99
N GLY A 88 -21.13 -2.32 -2.43
CA GLY A 88 -21.84 -1.96 -3.64
C GLY A 88 -21.80 -3.05 -4.72
N ASP A 89 -22.04 -2.63 -5.95
CA ASP A 89 -21.98 -3.45 -7.17
C ASP A 89 -20.51 -3.73 -7.53
N ILE A 90 -20.11 -5.00 -7.37
CA ILE A 90 -18.73 -5.46 -7.60
C ILE A 90 -18.78 -6.79 -8.34
N ASP A 91 -18.26 -6.79 -9.55
CA ASP A 91 -18.09 -7.97 -10.38
C ASP A 91 -16.74 -8.62 -10.13
N LEU A 92 -16.67 -9.93 -10.36
CA LEU A 92 -15.40 -10.60 -10.52
C LEU A 92 -15.00 -10.63 -11.99
N VAL A 93 -13.85 -10.05 -12.31
CA VAL A 93 -13.37 -9.91 -13.69
C VAL A 93 -12.03 -10.60 -13.91
N LEU A 94 -11.72 -10.88 -15.17
CA LEU A 94 -10.52 -11.56 -15.63
C LEU A 94 -9.96 -10.88 -16.88
N LYS A 95 -8.63 -10.78 -16.96
CA LYS A 95 -7.90 -10.60 -18.22
C LYS A 95 -6.89 -11.73 -18.39
N ARG A 96 -6.69 -12.14 -19.64
CA ARG A 96 -5.81 -13.27 -20.01
C ARG A 96 -4.60 -12.79 -20.78
N SER A 97 -3.45 -13.43 -20.58
CA SER A 97 -2.23 -13.17 -21.35
C SER A 97 -1.62 -14.47 -21.85
N THR A 98 -1.33 -14.53 -23.16
CA THR A 98 -0.71 -15.69 -23.83
C THR A 98 0.75 -15.42 -24.23
N ASP A 99 1.35 -14.33 -23.74
CA ASP A 99 2.73 -13.91 -24.05
C ASP A 99 3.59 -13.70 -22.79
N GLY A 100 3.22 -14.39 -21.71
CA GLY A 100 3.90 -14.34 -20.41
C GLY A 100 3.71 -13.01 -19.68
N GLY A 101 2.57 -12.34 -19.89
CA GLY A 101 2.18 -11.13 -19.15
C GLY A 101 2.77 -9.85 -19.73
N ARG A 102 3.11 -9.83 -21.03
CA ARG A 102 3.57 -8.60 -21.71
C ARG A 102 2.39 -7.81 -22.25
N THR A 103 1.38 -8.51 -22.76
CA THR A 103 0.11 -7.92 -23.19
C THR A 103 -1.07 -8.69 -22.61
N TRP A 104 -2.20 -8.00 -22.46
CA TRP A 104 -3.42 -8.52 -21.85
C TRP A 104 -4.59 -8.38 -22.81
N GLY A 105 -5.39 -9.44 -22.92
CA GLY A 105 -6.59 -9.48 -23.73
C GLY A 105 -7.74 -8.61 -23.18
N PRO A 106 -8.90 -8.62 -23.85
CA PRO A 106 -10.08 -7.89 -23.38
C PRO A 106 -10.56 -8.41 -22.02
N LEU A 107 -11.24 -7.54 -21.27
CA LEU A 107 -11.88 -7.90 -20.01
C LEU A 107 -12.97 -8.96 -20.23
N GLN A 108 -13.03 -9.93 -19.32
CA GLN A 108 -14.08 -10.94 -19.21
C GLN A 108 -14.71 -10.82 -17.82
N VAL A 109 -16.04 -10.87 -17.74
CA VAL A 109 -16.76 -10.99 -16.46
C VAL A 109 -16.85 -12.48 -16.13
N VAL A 110 -16.31 -12.87 -14.98
CA VAL A 110 -16.30 -14.26 -14.49
C VAL A 110 -17.55 -14.54 -13.66
N ALA A 111 -17.93 -13.60 -12.80
CA ALA A 111 -19.15 -13.68 -11.99
C ALA A 111 -19.70 -12.28 -11.73
N ASP A 112 -21.01 -12.14 -11.82
CA ASP A 112 -21.80 -10.90 -11.62
C ASP A 112 -23.05 -11.29 -10.82
N ALA A 113 -23.36 -10.53 -9.77
CA ALA A 113 -24.51 -10.75 -8.88
C ALA A 113 -25.54 -9.60 -8.94
N GLY A 114 -25.52 -8.80 -10.01
CA GLY A 114 -26.25 -7.55 -10.12
C GLY A 114 -25.74 -6.55 -9.09
N PRO A 115 -26.60 -5.95 -8.25
CA PRO A 115 -26.18 -4.92 -7.30
C PRO A 115 -25.34 -5.44 -6.13
N ASP A 116 -25.10 -6.76 -6.06
CA ASP A 116 -24.36 -7.42 -5.00
C ASP A 116 -22.90 -7.62 -5.40
N LYS A 117 -22.05 -8.04 -4.45
CA LYS A 117 -20.62 -8.18 -4.70
C LYS A 117 -20.16 -9.62 -4.80
N PHE A 118 -19.41 -9.93 -5.85
CA PHE A 118 -18.46 -11.05 -5.90
C PHE A 118 -17.03 -10.52 -5.78
N GLY A 119 -16.21 -11.17 -4.95
CA GLY A 119 -14.82 -10.73 -4.74
C GLY A 119 -13.98 -11.76 -3.99
N ASN A 120 -12.81 -11.32 -3.52
CA ASN A 120 -11.77 -12.18 -2.93
C ASN A 120 -11.48 -13.46 -3.73
N PRO A 121 -11.01 -13.36 -4.98
CA PRO A 121 -10.67 -14.52 -5.79
C PRO A 121 -9.49 -15.30 -5.20
N VAL A 122 -9.60 -16.64 -5.27
CA VAL A 122 -8.52 -17.58 -4.96
C VAL A 122 -8.50 -18.70 -6.03
N PRO A 123 -7.78 -18.52 -7.14
CA PRO A 123 -7.60 -19.55 -8.14
C PRO A 123 -6.59 -20.61 -7.65
N ILE A 124 -6.82 -21.86 -8.09
CA ILE A 124 -5.92 -23.00 -7.94
C ILE A 124 -5.94 -23.77 -9.27
N VAL A 125 -4.77 -24.16 -9.76
CA VAL A 125 -4.65 -25.03 -10.94
C VAL A 125 -4.45 -26.45 -10.47
N ASP A 126 -5.37 -27.35 -10.82
CA ASP A 126 -5.20 -28.78 -10.60
C ASP A 126 -4.27 -29.35 -11.69
N GLU A 127 -3.02 -29.60 -11.32
CA GLU A 127 -1.96 -30.03 -12.23
C GLU A 127 -2.21 -31.41 -12.86
N ARG A 128 -3.12 -32.21 -12.29
CA ARG A 128 -3.47 -33.52 -12.84
C ARG A 128 -4.40 -33.43 -14.03
N THR A 129 -5.26 -32.41 -14.06
CA THR A 129 -6.37 -32.31 -15.02
C THR A 129 -6.28 -31.06 -15.89
N GLY A 130 -5.53 -30.04 -15.47
CA GLY A 130 -5.48 -28.73 -16.11
C GLY A 130 -6.70 -27.85 -15.80
N ARG A 131 -7.63 -28.34 -14.96
CA ARG A 131 -8.76 -27.57 -14.47
C ARG A 131 -8.26 -26.45 -13.56
N ILE A 132 -8.82 -25.26 -13.74
CA ILE A 132 -8.69 -24.17 -12.77
C ILE A 132 -9.92 -24.19 -11.88
N VAL A 133 -9.72 -24.25 -10.57
CA VAL A 133 -10.77 -24.09 -9.56
C VAL A 133 -10.61 -22.71 -8.94
N LEU A 134 -11.71 -21.99 -8.74
CA LEU A 134 -11.71 -20.61 -8.26
C LEU A 134 -12.69 -20.48 -7.09
N ASN A 135 -12.18 -20.22 -5.89
CA ASN A 135 -13.00 -19.84 -4.75
C ASN A 135 -13.24 -18.33 -4.77
N ILE A 136 -14.49 -17.92 -4.51
CA ILE A 136 -14.92 -16.52 -4.47
C ILE A 136 -15.91 -16.31 -3.34
N THR A 137 -16.04 -15.07 -2.88
CA THR A 137 -17.03 -14.69 -1.87
C THR A 137 -18.13 -13.83 -2.48
N ARG A 138 -19.39 -14.14 -2.17
CA ARG A 138 -20.55 -13.28 -2.45
C ARG A 138 -21.04 -12.60 -1.17
N THR A 139 -21.50 -11.36 -1.26
CA THR A 139 -22.12 -10.60 -0.16
C THR A 139 -23.16 -9.63 -0.74
N GLY A 140 -24.16 -9.24 0.05
CA GLY A 140 -25.08 -8.18 -0.35
C GLY A 140 -24.36 -6.87 -0.62
N GLY A 141 -24.77 -6.15 -1.67
CA GLY A 141 -24.11 -4.90 -2.07
C GLY A 141 -24.31 -3.76 -1.07
N ASP A 142 -25.44 -3.75 -0.36
CA ASP A 142 -25.77 -2.77 0.68
C ASP A 142 -25.31 -3.20 2.08
N VAL A 143 -24.62 -4.34 2.20
CA VAL A 143 -24.14 -4.89 3.47
C VAL A 143 -22.67 -4.57 3.67
N SER A 144 -22.39 -3.73 4.68
CA SER A 144 -21.02 -3.37 5.02
C SER A 144 -20.28 -4.49 5.76
N GLY A 145 -18.94 -4.42 5.74
CA GLY A 145 -18.11 -5.28 6.58
C GLY A 145 -18.47 -5.20 8.08
N ASN A 146 -18.90 -4.04 8.56
CA ASN A 146 -19.33 -3.86 9.95
C ASN A 146 -20.69 -4.53 10.22
N ASP A 147 -21.63 -4.47 9.28
CA ASP A 147 -22.92 -5.16 9.42
C ASP A 147 -22.71 -6.67 9.55
N ILE A 148 -21.79 -7.23 8.77
CA ILE A 148 -21.39 -8.65 8.89
C ILE A 148 -20.78 -8.93 10.27
N ARG A 149 -19.75 -8.18 10.66
CA ARG A 149 -19.01 -8.39 11.93
C ARG A 149 -19.92 -8.24 13.16
N CYS A 150 -20.89 -7.34 13.09
CA CYS A 150 -21.87 -7.11 14.15
C CYS A 150 -23.11 -8.01 14.07
N GLY A 151 -23.19 -8.89 13.07
CA GLY A 151 -24.30 -9.83 12.94
C GLY A 151 -25.62 -9.18 12.58
N LEU A 152 -25.58 -8.04 11.90
CA LEU A 152 -26.73 -7.29 11.41
C LEU A 152 -27.13 -7.69 9.98
N ALA A 153 -26.24 -8.37 9.25
CA ALA A 153 -26.52 -8.94 7.93
C ALA A 153 -27.36 -10.21 8.05
N ASP A 154 -28.42 -10.31 7.24
CA ASP A 154 -29.22 -11.53 7.12
C ASP A 154 -28.42 -12.69 6.49
N ALA A 155 -28.90 -13.92 6.70
CA ALA A 155 -28.20 -15.15 6.28
C ALA A 155 -27.94 -15.21 4.76
N GLU A 156 -28.86 -14.65 3.96
CA GLU A 156 -28.70 -14.61 2.51
C GLU A 156 -27.69 -13.54 2.06
N GLN A 157 -27.50 -12.46 2.83
CA GLN A 157 -26.70 -11.29 2.45
C GLN A 157 -25.31 -11.22 3.09
N THR A 158 -25.05 -12.05 4.12
CA THR A 158 -23.71 -12.18 4.73
C THR A 158 -22.66 -12.72 3.74
N ARG A 159 -21.40 -12.85 4.18
CA ARG A 159 -20.34 -13.46 3.37
C ARG A 159 -20.61 -14.96 3.18
N ARG A 160 -20.77 -15.36 1.92
CA ARG A 160 -21.07 -16.71 1.44
C ARG A 160 -20.00 -17.14 0.43
N SER A 161 -19.58 -18.39 0.48
CA SER A 161 -18.46 -18.89 -0.32
C SER A 161 -18.95 -19.75 -1.48
N PHE A 162 -18.37 -19.51 -2.66
CA PHE A 162 -18.72 -20.14 -3.91
C PHE A 162 -17.47 -20.66 -4.62
N VAL A 163 -17.65 -21.69 -5.44
CA VAL A 163 -16.62 -22.23 -6.31
C VAL A 163 -17.08 -22.27 -7.75
N LEU A 164 -16.17 -21.90 -8.65
CA LEU A 164 -16.30 -22.01 -10.10
C LEU A 164 -15.12 -22.82 -10.62
N TYR A 165 -15.25 -23.35 -11.83
CA TYR A 165 -14.11 -23.93 -12.52
C TYR A 165 -14.06 -23.56 -14.00
N SER A 166 -12.88 -23.69 -14.58
CA SER A 166 -12.63 -23.62 -16.01
C SER A 166 -11.85 -24.86 -16.45
N ASP A 167 -12.36 -25.53 -17.49
CA ASP A 167 -11.71 -26.69 -18.14
C ASP A 167 -11.02 -26.31 -19.46
N ASP A 168 -10.98 -25.02 -19.80
CA ASP A 168 -10.47 -24.50 -21.07
C ASP A 168 -9.48 -23.33 -20.88
N HIS A 169 -8.65 -23.44 -19.84
CA HIS A 169 -7.57 -22.50 -19.54
C HIS A 169 -8.06 -21.05 -19.33
N GLY A 170 -9.18 -20.93 -18.60
CA GLY A 170 -9.79 -19.67 -18.21
C GLY A 170 -10.59 -18.98 -19.31
N ALA A 171 -10.85 -19.64 -20.44
CA ALA A 171 -11.60 -19.03 -21.54
C ALA A 171 -13.10 -18.95 -21.24
N THR A 172 -13.66 -19.96 -20.57
CA THR A 172 -15.02 -20.00 -20.05
C THR A 172 -15.05 -20.53 -18.61
N TRP A 173 -16.12 -20.22 -17.88
CA TRP A 173 -16.31 -20.55 -16.47
C TRP A 173 -17.66 -21.23 -16.25
N SER A 174 -17.71 -22.16 -15.31
CA SER A 174 -18.95 -22.76 -14.83
C SER A 174 -19.80 -21.74 -14.08
N ASP A 175 -21.10 -22.04 -13.88
CA ASP A 175 -21.90 -21.31 -12.91
C ASP A 175 -21.31 -21.46 -11.49
N PRO A 176 -21.42 -20.44 -10.62
CA PRO A 176 -21.00 -20.53 -9.22
C PRO A 176 -21.80 -21.59 -8.45
N VAL A 177 -21.09 -22.49 -7.77
CA VAL A 177 -21.67 -23.46 -6.83
C VAL A 177 -21.37 -23.03 -5.41
N GLU A 178 -22.40 -22.87 -4.59
CA GLU A 178 -22.22 -22.47 -3.20
C GLU A 178 -21.73 -23.62 -2.32
N ILE A 179 -20.76 -23.34 -1.46
CA ILE A 179 -20.20 -24.28 -0.48
C ILE A 179 -20.34 -23.80 0.98
N THR A 180 -20.98 -22.65 1.23
CA THR A 180 -21.03 -22.00 2.56
C THR A 180 -21.41 -22.96 3.70
N ALA A 181 -22.42 -23.80 3.49
CA ALA A 181 -22.91 -24.72 4.52
C ALA A 181 -21.90 -25.83 4.87
N ASP A 182 -20.98 -26.15 3.97
CA ASP A 182 -19.96 -27.19 4.16
C ASP A 182 -18.72 -26.65 4.89
N VAL A 183 -18.47 -25.34 4.80
CA VAL A 183 -17.20 -24.73 5.22
C VAL A 183 -17.31 -23.62 6.27
N LYS A 184 -18.48 -23.03 6.49
CA LYS A 184 -18.65 -21.89 7.40
C LYS A 184 -19.49 -22.26 8.63
N PRO A 185 -18.90 -22.29 9.83
CA PRO A 185 -19.64 -22.38 11.08
C PRO A 185 -20.67 -21.25 11.24
N ALA A 186 -21.85 -21.58 11.78
CA ALA A 186 -22.99 -20.66 11.81
C ALA A 186 -22.80 -19.45 12.75
N ASP A 187 -21.91 -19.56 13.75
CA ASP A 187 -21.58 -18.50 14.70
C ASP A 187 -20.48 -17.55 14.20
N TRP A 188 -19.86 -17.87 13.06
CA TRP A 188 -18.89 -16.99 12.40
C TRP A 188 -19.56 -15.85 11.66
N ARG A 189 -18.87 -14.71 11.63
CA ARG A 189 -19.35 -13.47 11.04
C ARG A 189 -18.67 -13.23 9.70
N HIS A 190 -17.53 -12.53 9.72
CA HIS A 190 -16.66 -12.41 8.56
C HIS A 190 -16.18 -13.82 8.14
N PHE A 191 -16.07 -14.07 6.84
CA PHE A 191 -15.58 -15.34 6.29
C PHE A 191 -15.23 -15.18 4.81
N VAL A 192 -13.96 -15.38 4.44
CA VAL A 192 -13.45 -15.36 3.04
C VAL A 192 -12.26 -16.28 2.86
N GLY A 193 -12.05 -16.73 1.62
CA GLY A 193 -10.75 -17.25 1.17
C GLY A 193 -9.80 -16.12 0.74
N GLY A 194 -8.49 -16.35 0.87
CA GLY A 194 -7.40 -15.50 0.43
C GLY A 194 -7.53 -14.05 0.90
N PRO A 195 -7.39 -13.05 -0.02
CA PRO A 195 -7.28 -13.18 -1.48
C PRO A 195 -5.85 -13.48 -1.96
N GLY A 196 -5.70 -13.79 -3.25
CA GLY A 196 -4.44 -14.18 -3.87
C GLY A 196 -4.62 -15.51 -4.59
N HIS A 197 -3.80 -16.51 -4.31
CA HIS A 197 -3.96 -17.87 -4.84
C HIS A 197 -3.98 -18.92 -3.73
N GLY A 198 -4.51 -20.10 -4.06
CA GLY A 198 -4.36 -21.30 -3.26
C GLY A 198 -3.35 -22.24 -3.91
N ILE A 199 -3.14 -23.41 -3.32
CA ILE A 199 -2.17 -24.39 -3.82
C ILE A 199 -2.81 -25.75 -4.07
N GLN A 200 -2.20 -26.51 -4.97
CA GLN A 200 -2.32 -27.96 -4.96
C GLN A 200 -1.06 -28.53 -4.29
N ILE A 201 -1.23 -29.40 -3.30
CA ILE A 201 -0.09 -30.07 -2.64
C ILE A 201 0.60 -30.98 -3.66
N ALA A 202 1.89 -30.79 -3.86
CA ALA A 202 2.69 -31.47 -4.86
C ALA A 202 3.21 -32.84 -4.38
N SER A 203 3.46 -33.00 -3.08
CA SER A 203 4.15 -34.17 -2.55
C SER A 203 3.53 -34.75 -1.27
N GLY A 204 4.05 -35.90 -0.82
CA GLY A 204 3.63 -36.53 0.43
C GLY A 204 2.27 -37.24 0.39
N GLU A 205 1.69 -37.48 1.58
CA GLU A 205 0.44 -38.22 1.76
C GLU A 205 -0.78 -37.50 1.16
N HIS A 206 -0.75 -36.17 1.14
CA HIS A 206 -1.85 -35.33 0.68
C HIS A 206 -1.65 -34.80 -0.75
N ALA A 207 -0.72 -35.36 -1.52
CA ALA A 207 -0.46 -34.94 -2.89
C ALA A 207 -1.74 -34.95 -3.75
N GLY A 208 -2.00 -33.83 -4.42
CA GLY A 208 -3.19 -33.58 -5.24
C GLY A 208 -4.33 -32.86 -4.52
N ARG A 209 -4.30 -32.76 -3.18
CA ARG A 209 -5.26 -31.95 -2.40
C ARG A 209 -5.14 -30.47 -2.78
N LEU A 210 -6.28 -29.82 -2.96
CA LEU A 210 -6.36 -28.38 -3.13
C LEU A 210 -6.54 -27.71 -1.77
N VAL A 211 -5.85 -26.60 -1.52
CA VAL A 211 -5.92 -25.84 -0.26
C VAL A 211 -6.14 -24.35 -0.56
N VAL A 212 -7.18 -23.80 0.06
CA VAL A 212 -7.49 -22.36 0.06
C VAL A 212 -7.21 -21.83 1.46
N PRO A 213 -6.27 -20.87 1.62
CA PRO A 213 -6.12 -20.14 2.88
C PRO A 213 -7.33 -19.19 3.03
N GLY A 214 -7.77 -18.90 4.25
CA GLY A 214 -8.86 -17.96 4.48
C GLY A 214 -8.85 -17.33 5.87
N ASN A 215 -9.75 -16.37 6.08
CA ASN A 215 -9.93 -15.73 7.38
C ASN A 215 -11.42 -15.54 7.72
N HIS A 216 -11.68 -15.42 9.02
CA HIS A 216 -13.02 -15.26 9.57
C HIS A 216 -13.00 -14.32 10.78
N SER A 217 -14.19 -14.03 11.32
CA SER A 217 -14.28 -13.39 12.62
C SER A 217 -15.33 -14.07 13.50
N ALA A 218 -15.05 -14.13 14.80
CA ALA A 218 -15.99 -14.62 15.80
C ALA A 218 -16.99 -13.53 16.20
N ALA A 219 -18.12 -13.93 16.79
CA ALA A 219 -18.97 -13.01 17.55
C ALA A 219 -18.29 -12.62 18.87
N PRO A 220 -18.54 -11.41 19.41
CA PRO A 220 -18.08 -11.06 20.75
C PRO A 220 -18.52 -12.10 21.79
N PRO A 221 -17.63 -12.51 22.73
CA PRO A 221 -18.02 -13.39 23.82
C PRO A 221 -19.22 -12.82 24.59
N PRO A 222 -20.27 -13.61 24.89
CA PRO A 222 -21.44 -13.12 25.60
C PRO A 222 -21.07 -12.47 26.94
N GLY A 223 -21.49 -11.22 27.14
CA GLY A 223 -21.21 -10.45 28.35
C GLY A 223 -19.83 -9.77 28.41
N SER A 224 -19.02 -9.86 27.35
CA SER A 224 -17.80 -9.06 27.21
C SER A 224 -18.08 -7.60 26.83
N ASP A 225 -17.10 -6.73 27.05
CA ASP A 225 -17.07 -5.33 26.63
C ASP A 225 -16.42 -5.14 25.24
N ILE A 226 -16.07 -6.24 24.57
CA ILE A 226 -15.45 -6.24 23.25
C ILE A 226 -16.48 -5.80 22.20
N ALA A 227 -16.18 -4.74 21.46
CA ALA A 227 -17.01 -4.30 20.35
C ALA A 227 -17.01 -5.36 19.23
N CYS A 228 -18.13 -5.53 18.52
CA CYS A 228 -18.21 -6.45 17.38
C CYS A 228 -17.23 -6.14 16.24
N THR A 229 -16.74 -4.91 16.18
CA THR A 229 -15.74 -4.44 15.21
C THR A 229 -14.32 -4.47 15.76
N ASP A 230 -14.07 -5.05 16.94
CA ASP A 230 -12.72 -5.18 17.48
C ASP A 230 -11.94 -6.22 16.67
N ASP A 231 -10.75 -5.82 16.22
CA ASP A 231 -9.90 -6.63 15.33
C ASP A 231 -9.37 -7.90 16.02
N ARG A 232 -9.37 -7.96 17.35
CA ARG A 232 -9.08 -9.20 18.08
C ARG A 232 -10.06 -10.34 17.80
N LEU A 233 -11.22 -10.04 17.22
CA LEU A 233 -12.19 -11.06 16.85
C LEU A 233 -11.86 -11.76 15.54
N PHE A 234 -10.84 -11.30 14.79
CA PHE A 234 -10.38 -11.99 13.60
C PHE A 234 -9.68 -13.31 13.94
N GLY A 235 -9.80 -14.25 13.02
CA GLY A 235 -9.16 -15.56 13.04
C GLY A 235 -8.85 -16.02 11.62
N ALA A 236 -8.06 -17.06 11.50
CA ALA A 236 -7.70 -17.65 10.23
C ALA A 236 -8.24 -19.07 10.11
N HIS A 237 -8.49 -19.50 8.88
CA HIS A 237 -8.83 -20.88 8.57
C HIS A 237 -8.17 -21.34 7.27
N SER A 238 -8.26 -22.64 6.99
CA SER A 238 -8.02 -23.21 5.66
C SER A 238 -9.24 -23.98 5.19
N LEU A 239 -9.44 -24.05 3.88
CA LEU A 239 -10.38 -24.95 3.23
C LEU A 239 -9.58 -25.94 2.39
N TYR A 240 -10.03 -27.18 2.30
CA TYR A 240 -9.39 -28.17 1.44
C TYR A 240 -10.37 -29.04 0.67
N SER A 241 -9.88 -29.60 -0.45
CA SER A 241 -10.61 -30.51 -1.31
C SER A 241 -9.70 -31.64 -1.80
N ASP A 242 -10.16 -32.88 -1.66
CA ASP A 242 -9.44 -34.09 -2.08
C ASP A 242 -9.94 -34.68 -3.42
N ASP A 243 -10.96 -34.05 -4.04
CA ASP A 243 -11.66 -34.57 -5.22
C ASP A 243 -11.70 -33.58 -6.40
N GLY A 244 -10.66 -32.73 -6.50
CA GLY A 244 -10.50 -31.76 -7.58
C GLY A 244 -11.46 -30.57 -7.50
N GLY A 245 -11.85 -30.19 -6.27
CA GLY A 245 -12.71 -29.04 -6.00
C GLY A 245 -14.21 -29.32 -6.07
N THR A 246 -14.62 -30.60 -6.06
CA THR A 246 -16.04 -30.99 -6.12
C THR A 246 -16.70 -30.90 -4.75
N THR A 247 -16.02 -31.34 -3.69
CA THR A 247 -16.43 -31.17 -2.30
C THR A 247 -15.35 -30.47 -1.50
N TRP A 248 -15.76 -29.74 -0.47
CA TRP A 248 -14.90 -28.87 0.32
C TRP A 248 -15.12 -29.10 1.81
N HIS A 249 -14.04 -28.96 2.56
CA HIS A 249 -14.01 -29.14 4.00
C HIS A 249 -13.35 -27.94 4.66
N LEU A 250 -13.90 -27.51 5.80
CA LEU A 250 -13.18 -26.65 6.73
C LEU A 250 -12.01 -27.44 7.34
N GLY A 251 -10.81 -26.86 7.30
CA GLY A 251 -9.58 -27.40 7.85
C GLY A 251 -9.13 -26.68 9.12
N GLY A 252 -7.86 -26.26 9.14
CA GLY A 252 -7.27 -25.52 10.23
C GLY A 252 -8.08 -24.30 10.62
N VAL A 253 -8.12 -24.01 11.92
CA VAL A 253 -8.81 -22.85 12.50
C VAL A 253 -7.95 -22.30 13.63
N ASP A 254 -7.68 -21.00 13.58
CA ASP A 254 -7.15 -20.23 14.71
C ASP A 254 -8.13 -19.11 15.05
N THR A 255 -8.52 -19.01 16.32
CA THR A 255 -9.44 -17.99 16.83
C THR A 255 -9.07 -17.68 18.27
N THR A 256 -8.10 -16.80 18.45
CA THR A 256 -7.52 -16.44 19.75
C THR A 256 -7.70 -14.95 20.00
N PRO A 257 -8.80 -14.52 20.67
CA PRO A 257 -9.17 -13.11 20.79
C PRO A 257 -8.38 -12.35 21.88
N GLU A 258 -7.07 -12.54 21.90
CA GLU A 258 -6.13 -11.88 22.82
C GLU A 258 -5.71 -10.50 22.32
N GLY A 259 -5.80 -10.27 21.00
CA GLY A 259 -5.43 -9.00 20.37
C GLY A 259 -3.92 -8.86 20.08
N VAL A 260 -3.14 -9.91 20.35
CA VAL A 260 -1.69 -9.96 20.07
C VAL A 260 -1.47 -10.24 18.58
N VAL A 261 -2.05 -11.33 18.07
CA VAL A 261 -2.05 -11.67 16.65
C VAL A 261 -3.48 -11.80 16.18
N ASN A 262 -3.85 -11.03 15.16
CA ASN A 262 -5.20 -11.00 14.60
C ASN A 262 -5.10 -11.43 13.13
N PRO A 263 -4.97 -12.74 12.84
CA PRO A 263 -4.64 -13.21 11.50
C PRO A 263 -5.81 -12.95 10.54
N ASN A 264 -5.48 -12.35 9.41
CA ASN A 264 -6.40 -11.91 8.37
C ASN A 264 -5.71 -12.08 7.00
N GLU A 265 -6.49 -12.10 5.90
CA GLU A 265 -6.01 -12.12 4.50
C GLU A 265 -4.69 -12.89 4.30
N ASN A 266 -4.76 -14.21 4.39
CA ASN A 266 -3.60 -15.08 4.43
C ASN A 266 -3.34 -15.82 3.12
N THR A 267 -2.12 -16.32 3.00
CA THR A 267 -1.56 -17.04 1.85
C THR A 267 -0.91 -18.34 2.33
N VAL A 268 -0.80 -19.33 1.46
CA VAL A 268 -0.25 -20.65 1.79
C VAL A 268 0.79 -21.11 0.77
N VAL A 269 1.80 -21.86 1.22
CA VAL A 269 2.79 -22.55 0.37
C VAL A 269 3.16 -23.90 0.99
N GLU A 270 3.54 -24.87 0.14
CA GLU A 270 4.17 -26.13 0.59
C GLU A 270 5.68 -25.91 0.73
N LEU A 271 6.23 -26.26 1.89
CA LEU A 271 7.67 -26.23 2.20
C LEU A 271 8.38 -27.44 1.59
N GLY A 272 9.72 -27.41 1.55
CA GLY A 272 10.54 -28.48 0.98
C GLY A 272 10.35 -29.87 1.63
N ASP A 273 9.80 -29.95 2.85
CA ASP A 273 9.49 -31.19 3.56
C ASP A 273 8.03 -31.67 3.43
N GLY A 274 7.18 -30.91 2.71
CA GLY A 274 5.75 -31.19 2.51
C GLY A 274 4.82 -30.56 3.56
N THR A 275 5.37 -29.87 4.58
CA THR A 275 4.59 -29.08 5.53
C THR A 275 3.98 -27.87 4.83
N LEU A 276 2.75 -27.49 5.16
CA LEU A 276 2.18 -26.25 4.66
C LEU A 276 2.54 -25.09 5.59
N TYR A 277 3.06 -24.00 5.04
CA TYR A 277 3.30 -22.75 5.73
C TYR A 277 2.24 -21.73 5.34
N PHE A 278 1.61 -21.11 6.34
CA PHE A 278 0.64 -20.05 6.16
C PHE A 278 1.22 -18.74 6.67
N ASN A 279 1.13 -17.68 5.86
CA ASN A 279 1.46 -16.31 6.25
C ASN A 279 0.21 -15.45 6.21
N ALA A 280 -0.02 -14.64 7.24
CA ALA A 280 -1.19 -13.80 7.40
C ALA A 280 -0.81 -12.34 7.60
N ARG A 281 -1.73 -11.46 7.18
CA ARG A 281 -1.82 -10.10 7.70
C ARG A 281 -2.18 -10.16 9.17
N ASP A 282 -1.35 -9.54 10.00
CA ASP A 282 -1.71 -9.24 11.37
C ASP A 282 -2.53 -7.93 11.40
N GLN A 283 -3.83 -8.07 11.62
CA GLN A 283 -4.80 -6.98 11.55
C GLN A 283 -4.74 -6.14 12.82
N ASN A 284 -3.85 -5.13 12.82
CA ASN A 284 -3.64 -4.22 13.94
C ASN A 284 -3.28 -4.94 15.26
N GLY A 285 -2.62 -6.11 15.18
CA GLY A 285 -2.00 -6.77 16.32
C GLY A 285 -0.70 -6.07 16.76
N THR A 286 0.14 -6.79 17.50
CA THR A 286 1.38 -6.25 18.08
C THR A 286 2.58 -6.40 17.17
N SER A 287 2.47 -7.12 16.05
CA SER A 287 3.57 -7.36 15.13
C SER A 287 4.05 -6.05 14.50
N VAL A 288 5.33 -5.71 14.70
CA VAL A 288 5.98 -4.53 14.10
C VAL A 288 5.93 -4.59 12.56
N GLY A 289 5.99 -5.79 12.00
CA GLY A 289 5.90 -6.04 10.56
C GLY A 289 4.48 -6.28 10.04
N ALA A 290 3.48 -6.19 10.91
CA ALA A 290 2.08 -6.54 10.65
C ALA A 290 1.91 -7.92 10.00
N ARG A 291 2.82 -8.89 10.24
CA ARG A 291 2.80 -10.25 9.70
C ARG A 291 2.75 -11.29 10.83
N ALA A 292 2.10 -12.42 10.54
CA ALA A 292 2.12 -13.60 11.38
C ALA A 292 2.12 -14.88 10.54
N SER A 293 2.48 -16.02 11.13
CA SER A 293 2.47 -17.32 10.44
C SER A 293 2.13 -18.50 11.35
N THR A 294 1.71 -19.59 10.72
CA THR A 294 1.60 -20.92 11.33
C THR A 294 1.93 -22.00 10.30
N THR A 295 2.03 -23.25 10.74
CA THR A 295 2.22 -24.42 9.87
C THR A 295 1.08 -25.42 9.98
N SER A 296 1.00 -26.34 9.02
CA SER A 296 0.13 -27.50 9.06
C SER A 296 0.86 -28.72 8.51
N SER A 297 1.02 -29.73 9.36
CA SER A 297 1.66 -30.99 9.03
C SER A 297 0.72 -32.04 8.40
N ASP A 298 -0.59 -31.75 8.31
CA ASP A 298 -1.64 -32.67 7.84
C ASP A 298 -2.36 -32.18 6.58
N GLY A 299 -1.64 -31.41 5.75
CA GLY A 299 -2.13 -30.93 4.47
C GLY A 299 -3.29 -29.93 4.61
N GLY A 300 -3.23 -29.08 5.64
CA GLY A 300 -4.20 -28.01 5.89
C GLY A 300 -5.46 -28.44 6.64
N ALA A 301 -5.52 -29.64 7.20
CA ALA A 301 -6.69 -30.11 7.95
C ALA A 301 -6.71 -29.56 9.39
N SER A 302 -5.55 -29.26 9.97
CA SER A 302 -5.38 -28.54 11.23
C SER A 302 -4.13 -27.64 11.19
N PHE A 303 -4.09 -26.60 12.04
CA PHE A 303 -2.87 -25.82 12.27
C PHE A 303 -2.10 -26.44 13.43
N ASP A 304 -0.77 -26.54 13.28
CA ASP A 304 0.11 -27.16 14.29
C ASP A 304 0.17 -26.31 15.57
N THR A 305 0.07 -24.98 15.42
CA THR A 305 -0.01 -23.99 16.50
C THR A 305 -0.89 -22.81 16.10
N PRO A 306 -1.31 -21.95 17.05
CA PRO A 306 -1.81 -20.62 16.71
C PRO A 306 -0.78 -19.82 15.89
N TYR A 307 -1.25 -18.81 15.16
CA TYR A 307 -0.39 -17.89 14.42
C TYR A 307 0.54 -17.13 15.38
N GLN A 308 1.79 -16.95 14.94
CA GLN A 308 2.84 -16.26 15.68
C GLN A 308 3.42 -15.13 14.84
N GLU A 309 3.88 -14.06 15.47
CA GLU A 309 4.43 -12.89 14.78
C GLU A 309 5.64 -13.26 13.89
N VAL A 310 5.70 -12.67 12.70
CA VAL A 310 6.87 -12.72 11.81
C VAL A 310 7.53 -11.35 11.83
N THR A 311 8.71 -11.26 12.43
CA THR A 311 9.40 -9.97 12.69
C THR A 311 10.34 -9.54 11.58
N ASP A 312 10.79 -10.47 10.76
CA ASP A 312 11.85 -10.23 9.77
C ASP A 312 11.29 -9.72 8.42
N ILE A 313 9.96 -9.70 8.29
CA ILE A 313 9.23 -9.03 7.20
C ILE A 313 8.65 -7.74 7.75
N VAL A 314 8.94 -6.62 7.10
CA VAL A 314 8.35 -5.31 7.41
C VAL A 314 7.36 -4.92 6.33
N ALA A 315 6.08 -4.94 6.69
CA ALA A 315 4.97 -4.56 5.82
C ALA A 315 3.93 -3.73 6.60
N PRO A 316 3.07 -2.96 5.93
CA PRO A 316 1.94 -2.33 6.58
C PRO A 316 0.81 -3.35 6.79
N VAL A 317 -0.29 -2.91 7.37
CA VAL A 317 -1.52 -3.69 7.46
C VAL A 317 -2.16 -3.85 6.06
N VAL A 318 -1.75 -4.88 5.33
CA VAL A 318 -2.14 -5.20 3.94
C VAL A 318 -2.04 -6.70 3.64
N GLN A 319 -2.78 -7.22 2.66
CA GLN A 319 -2.53 -8.57 2.14
C GLN A 319 -1.16 -8.65 1.46
N GLY A 320 -0.53 -9.83 1.50
CA GLY A 320 0.64 -10.18 0.70
C GLY A 320 0.55 -11.64 0.26
N SER A 321 1.41 -12.03 -0.67
CA SER A 321 1.40 -13.36 -1.28
C SER A 321 2.75 -14.04 -1.17
N ILE A 322 2.74 -15.36 -1.04
CA ILE A 322 3.95 -16.20 -0.96
C ILE A 322 3.94 -17.24 -2.08
N LEU A 323 5.11 -17.59 -2.61
CA LEU A 323 5.28 -18.62 -3.62
C LEU A 323 6.59 -19.37 -3.38
N ALA A 324 6.59 -20.70 -3.55
CA ALA A 324 7.81 -21.48 -3.66
C ALA A 324 8.27 -21.53 -5.12
N LEU A 325 9.52 -21.17 -5.38
CA LEU A 325 10.11 -21.36 -6.71
C LEU A 325 10.43 -22.84 -6.92
N SER A 326 10.03 -23.38 -8.06
CA SER A 326 10.43 -24.73 -8.46
C SER A 326 11.95 -24.84 -8.62
N ARG A 327 12.49 -26.05 -8.44
CA ARG A 327 13.91 -26.36 -8.66
C ARG A 327 14.45 -25.96 -10.04
N ASP A 328 13.59 -25.99 -11.06
CA ASP A 328 13.94 -25.60 -12.42
C ASP A 328 14.06 -24.07 -12.56
N ALA A 329 13.24 -23.31 -11.82
CA ALA A 329 13.31 -21.86 -11.75
C ALA A 329 14.45 -21.35 -10.87
N ASP A 330 14.65 -21.98 -9.72
CA ASP A 330 15.73 -21.71 -8.79
C ASP A 330 16.19 -22.99 -8.11
N ARG A 331 17.48 -23.32 -8.24
CA ARG A 331 18.05 -24.54 -7.65
C ARG A 331 18.03 -24.56 -6.12
N ARG A 332 17.85 -23.38 -5.51
CA ARG A 332 17.68 -23.22 -4.07
C ARG A 332 16.26 -23.46 -3.59
N GLU A 333 15.28 -23.50 -4.51
CA GLU A 333 13.86 -23.70 -4.18
C GLU A 333 13.33 -22.66 -3.18
N ARG A 334 13.84 -21.43 -3.31
CA ARG A 334 13.53 -20.31 -2.40
C ARG A 334 12.04 -20.01 -2.35
N LEU A 335 11.58 -19.64 -1.16
CA LEU A 335 10.30 -18.96 -0.99
C LEU A 335 10.46 -17.49 -1.33
N VAL A 336 9.45 -16.91 -1.97
CA VAL A 336 9.36 -15.47 -2.25
C VAL A 336 8.06 -14.94 -1.68
N PHE A 337 8.15 -13.85 -0.93
CA PHE A 337 7.00 -13.10 -0.41
C PHE A 337 6.95 -11.71 -1.04
N ALA A 338 5.75 -11.21 -1.34
CA ALA A 338 5.53 -9.89 -1.91
C ALA A 338 4.53 -9.08 -1.07
N ALA A 339 4.93 -7.86 -0.71
CA ALA A 339 4.09 -6.85 -0.06
C ALA A 339 4.73 -5.44 -0.16
N PRO A 340 3.97 -4.37 0.07
CA PRO A 340 4.52 -3.05 0.38
C PRO A 340 5.53 -3.11 1.54
N GLY A 341 6.68 -2.44 1.40
CA GLY A 341 7.83 -2.60 2.29
C GLY A 341 8.06 -1.47 3.30
N HIS A 342 6.99 -0.94 3.89
CA HIS A 342 7.02 0.11 4.90
C HIS A 342 6.18 -0.28 6.12
N PRO A 343 6.57 0.03 7.38
CA PRO A 343 5.82 -0.40 8.58
C PRO A 343 4.34 0.03 8.61
N THR A 344 4.02 1.18 8.01
CA THR A 344 2.68 1.79 8.11
C THR A 344 2.07 2.20 6.77
N ALA A 345 2.85 2.16 5.69
CA ALA A 345 2.46 2.77 4.42
C ALA A 345 2.34 1.73 3.30
N ARG A 346 1.22 1.79 2.56
CA ARG A 346 0.97 1.00 1.35
C ARG A 346 1.73 1.59 0.16
N GLU A 347 3.04 1.40 0.17
CA GLU A 347 3.97 1.85 -0.85
C GLU A 347 5.22 0.97 -0.92
N ASN A 348 5.99 1.15 -2.00
CA ASN A 348 7.27 0.50 -2.21
C ASN A 348 7.15 -1.04 -2.19
N LEU A 349 6.43 -1.59 -3.19
CA LEU A 349 6.26 -3.03 -3.36
C LEU A 349 7.63 -3.70 -3.41
N THR A 350 7.89 -4.55 -2.43
CA THR A 350 9.18 -5.18 -2.18
C THR A 350 9.01 -6.69 -2.20
N LEU A 351 10.06 -7.42 -2.58
CA LEU A 351 10.14 -8.87 -2.43
C LEU A 351 10.97 -9.23 -1.21
N TRP A 352 10.62 -10.31 -0.53
CA TRP A 352 11.46 -10.97 0.47
C TRP A 352 11.71 -12.40 0.04
N THR A 353 12.85 -12.96 0.43
CA THR A 353 13.20 -14.35 0.14
C THR A 353 13.55 -15.12 1.40
N SER A 354 13.21 -16.40 1.42
CA SER A 354 13.70 -17.34 2.42
C SER A 354 14.39 -18.51 1.72
N ASP A 355 15.59 -18.84 2.20
CA ASP A 355 16.43 -19.97 1.76
C ASP A 355 16.33 -21.18 2.73
N ASP A 356 15.54 -21.08 3.80
CA ASP A 356 15.45 -22.01 4.91
C ASP A 356 14.00 -22.37 5.28
N ASP A 357 13.15 -22.51 4.27
CA ASP A 357 11.74 -22.92 4.42
C ASP A 357 10.94 -22.04 5.41
N ALA A 358 11.04 -20.72 5.22
CA ALA A 358 10.42 -19.68 6.04
C ALA A 358 10.96 -19.56 7.48
N GLY A 359 12.13 -20.13 7.77
CA GLY A 359 12.83 -19.95 9.04
C GLY A 359 13.33 -18.52 9.26
N SER A 360 13.75 -17.84 8.19
CA SER A 360 14.15 -16.43 8.18
C SER A 360 13.85 -15.78 6.84
N TRP A 361 13.67 -14.45 6.84
CA TRP A 361 13.32 -13.68 5.65
C TRP A 361 14.35 -12.58 5.39
N GLU A 362 14.86 -12.51 4.17
CA GLU A 362 15.76 -11.46 3.72
C GLU A 362 15.02 -10.48 2.81
N ARG A 363 15.21 -9.18 3.05
CA ARG A 363 14.64 -8.13 2.20
C ARG A 363 15.36 -8.08 0.85
N GLY A 364 14.59 -8.30 -0.21
CA GLY A 364 15.05 -8.36 -1.59
C GLY A 364 14.74 -7.09 -2.40
N PRO A 365 14.65 -7.21 -3.74
CA PRO A 365 14.54 -6.07 -4.64
C PRO A 365 13.19 -5.33 -4.54
N LEU A 366 13.25 -4.03 -4.81
CA LEU A 366 12.08 -3.17 -5.00
C LEU A 366 11.48 -3.41 -6.40
N VAL A 367 10.20 -3.79 -6.46
CA VAL A 367 9.46 -4.04 -7.71
C VAL A 367 8.85 -2.74 -8.24
N TYR A 368 8.30 -1.91 -7.35
CA TYR A 368 7.67 -0.65 -7.69
C TYR A 368 7.89 0.37 -6.58
N GLU A 369 8.40 1.55 -6.93
CA GLU A 369 8.55 2.66 -6.01
C GLU A 369 7.33 3.59 -6.08
N GLY A 370 6.69 3.85 -4.94
CA GLY A 370 5.47 4.65 -4.86
C GLY A 370 4.26 3.83 -4.37
N PRO A 371 3.03 4.34 -4.56
CA PRO A 371 1.82 3.75 -4.00
C PRO A 371 1.61 2.31 -4.47
N ALA A 372 1.50 1.37 -3.54
CA ALA A 372 1.33 -0.05 -3.83
C ALA A 372 0.50 -0.74 -2.75
N GLY A 373 -0.45 -1.58 -3.18
CA GLY A 373 -1.41 -2.25 -2.29
C GLY A 373 -1.25 -3.76 -2.30
N TYR A 374 -2.38 -4.44 -2.52
CA TYR A 374 -2.47 -5.90 -2.59
C TYR A 374 -1.58 -6.42 -3.73
N SER A 375 -1.06 -7.64 -3.56
CA SER A 375 -0.23 -8.29 -4.57
C SER A 375 -0.40 -9.80 -4.58
N ASP A 376 -0.12 -10.40 -5.73
CA ASP A 376 -0.12 -11.84 -5.91
C ASP A 376 1.02 -12.31 -6.82
N LEU A 377 1.60 -13.47 -6.48
CA LEU A 377 2.78 -14.04 -7.13
C LEU A 377 2.41 -15.21 -8.03
N VAL A 378 3.13 -15.36 -9.14
CA VAL A 378 3.03 -16.55 -10.02
C VAL A 378 4.39 -16.88 -10.61
N GLN A 379 4.77 -18.16 -10.67
CA GLN A 379 5.92 -18.56 -11.46
C GLN A 379 5.54 -18.52 -12.94
N ILE A 380 6.32 -17.85 -13.78
CA ILE A 380 6.06 -17.82 -15.23
C ILE A 380 6.89 -18.93 -15.89
N ASP A 381 6.24 -20.01 -16.29
CA ASP A 381 6.82 -20.97 -17.23
C ASP A 381 6.62 -20.44 -18.67
N ASP A 382 7.73 -20.12 -19.33
CA ASP A 382 7.80 -19.61 -20.71
C ASP A 382 8.37 -20.73 -21.61
N HIS A 383 7.63 -21.85 -21.65
CA HIS A 383 7.95 -23.06 -22.42
C HIS A 383 9.35 -23.64 -22.12
N GLY A 384 9.65 -23.87 -20.83
CA GLY A 384 10.90 -24.50 -20.39
C GLY A 384 12.07 -23.53 -20.15
N ASN A 385 11.83 -22.21 -20.19
CA ASN A 385 12.75 -21.18 -19.71
C ASN A 385 12.26 -20.56 -18.38
N ALA A 386 11.73 -21.37 -17.47
CA ALA A 386 11.29 -20.96 -16.15
C ALA A 386 12.45 -20.28 -15.40
N ARG A 387 12.49 -18.95 -15.44
CA ARG A 387 13.45 -18.10 -14.73
C ARG A 387 12.82 -16.76 -14.38
N ARG A 388 11.50 -16.70 -14.35
CA ARG A 388 10.75 -15.47 -14.13
C ARG A 388 9.67 -15.67 -13.09
N LEU A 389 9.58 -14.67 -12.24
CA LEU A 389 8.53 -14.47 -11.27
C LEU A 389 7.60 -13.38 -11.82
N GLY A 390 6.31 -13.65 -11.84
CA GLY A 390 5.26 -12.68 -12.08
C GLY A 390 4.80 -12.10 -10.74
N VAL A 391 4.59 -10.79 -10.71
CA VAL A 391 4.01 -10.07 -9.56
C VAL A 391 2.84 -9.23 -10.08
N LEU A 392 1.61 -9.61 -9.76
CA LEU A 392 0.42 -8.81 -10.03
C LEU A 392 0.14 -7.93 -8.82
N TYR A 393 -0.02 -6.62 -8.96
CA TYR A 393 -0.17 -5.74 -7.80
C TYR A 393 -0.97 -4.47 -8.08
N GLU A 394 -1.62 -3.95 -7.06
CA GLU A 394 -2.26 -2.64 -7.09
C GLU A 394 -1.21 -1.53 -7.02
N ASN A 395 -1.35 -0.50 -7.85
CA ASN A 395 -0.52 0.69 -7.79
C ASN A 395 -1.22 1.95 -8.33
N GLY A 396 -0.52 3.08 -8.21
CA GLY A 396 -0.91 4.31 -8.88
C GLY A 396 0.16 5.40 -8.83
N ASP A 397 -0.23 6.56 -9.31
CA ASP A 397 0.59 7.75 -9.42
C ASP A 397 0.78 8.41 -8.05
N ARG A 398 1.97 8.97 -7.82
CA ARG A 398 2.33 9.68 -6.58
C ARG A 398 1.45 10.91 -6.36
N LEU A 399 1.10 11.62 -7.44
CA LEU A 399 0.05 12.63 -7.47
C LEU A 399 -1.12 12.09 -8.29
N GLY A 400 -2.24 11.83 -7.61
CA GLY A 400 -3.47 11.33 -8.23
C GLY A 400 -4.53 12.41 -8.42
N GLU A 401 -5.66 12.02 -9.01
CA GLU A 401 -6.89 12.84 -8.99
C GLU A 401 -7.51 12.80 -7.58
N GLY A 402 -7.02 13.68 -6.70
CA GLY A 402 -7.54 13.88 -5.35
C GLY A 402 -6.55 13.55 -4.23
N PRO A 403 -6.84 13.98 -2.99
CA PRO A 403 -5.86 13.97 -1.91
C PRO A 403 -5.68 12.61 -1.22
N THR A 404 -6.49 11.57 -1.48
CA THR A 404 -6.45 10.32 -0.71
C THR A 404 -6.29 9.04 -1.54
N LEU A 405 -5.44 8.13 -1.03
CA LEU A 405 -5.26 6.72 -1.42
C LEU A 405 -5.00 6.51 -2.93
N THR A 406 -3.75 6.70 -3.34
CA THR A 406 -3.33 6.63 -4.75
C THR A 406 -3.05 5.22 -5.28
N TYR A 407 -2.96 4.19 -4.43
CA TYR A 407 -2.52 2.85 -4.86
C TYR A 407 -3.55 1.99 -5.62
N HIS A 408 -4.79 2.46 -5.83
CA HIS A 408 -5.84 1.70 -6.55
C HIS A 408 -6.22 2.34 -7.89
N GLN A 409 -5.27 3.02 -8.53
CA GLN A 409 -5.50 3.59 -9.87
C GLN A 409 -5.28 2.56 -10.98
N ARG A 410 -4.44 1.55 -10.72
CA ARG A 410 -4.05 0.52 -11.68
C ARG A 410 -3.80 -0.80 -10.96
N ILE A 411 -3.90 -1.89 -11.71
CA ILE A 411 -3.26 -3.17 -11.38
C ILE A 411 -2.22 -3.44 -12.44
N THR A 412 -0.97 -3.65 -12.02
CA THR A 412 0.19 -3.85 -12.88
C THR A 412 0.74 -5.26 -12.71
N PHE A 413 1.22 -5.86 -13.80
CA PHE A 413 1.94 -7.12 -13.78
C PHE A 413 3.43 -6.86 -14.05
N ALA A 414 4.28 -7.18 -13.07
CA ALA A 414 5.72 -7.14 -13.20
C ALA A 414 6.28 -8.54 -13.50
N ARG A 415 7.27 -8.60 -14.39
CA ARG A 415 8.02 -9.79 -14.76
C ARG A 415 9.45 -9.61 -14.27
N VAL A 416 9.80 -10.31 -13.20
CA VAL A 416 11.10 -10.25 -12.53
C VAL A 416 11.91 -11.48 -12.95
N ILE A 417 13.14 -11.29 -13.43
CA ILE A 417 14.04 -12.45 -13.64
C ILE A 417 14.56 -12.95 -12.29
N VAL A 418 14.57 -14.27 -12.07
CA VAL A 418 14.95 -14.88 -10.78
C VAL A 418 16.34 -14.43 -10.26
N PRO A 419 17.38 -14.24 -11.10
CA PRO A 419 18.66 -13.71 -10.62
C PRO A 419 18.59 -12.30 -10.01
N THR A 420 17.54 -11.52 -10.28
CA THR A 420 17.33 -10.21 -9.63
C THR A 420 17.05 -10.33 -8.14
N LEU A 421 16.57 -11.49 -7.67
CA LEU A 421 16.37 -11.76 -6.25
C LEU A 421 17.69 -11.77 -5.46
N ASP A 422 18.83 -12.01 -6.12
CA ASP A 422 20.15 -11.98 -5.50
C ASP A 422 20.77 -10.57 -5.45
N ALA A 423 20.13 -9.59 -6.08
CA ALA A 423 20.63 -8.23 -6.10
C ALA A 423 20.28 -7.54 -4.76
N PRO A 424 21.28 -6.98 -4.04
CA PRO A 424 20.97 -6.19 -2.86
C PRO A 424 20.15 -4.97 -3.26
N ALA A 425 19.22 -4.55 -2.40
CA ALA A 425 18.52 -3.29 -2.58
C ALA A 425 19.56 -2.15 -2.64
N PRO A 426 19.45 -1.22 -3.61
CA PRO A 426 20.29 -0.05 -3.60
C PRO A 426 20.05 0.75 -2.30
N PRO A 427 21.07 1.43 -1.75
CA PRO A 427 20.84 2.33 -0.62
C PRO A 427 19.80 3.39 -1.01
N PRO A 428 18.93 3.80 -0.06
CA PRO A 428 17.92 4.82 -0.33
C PRO A 428 18.60 6.14 -0.72
N LEU A 429 17.90 6.96 -1.49
CA LEU A 429 18.28 8.36 -1.62
C LEU A 429 18.09 9.04 -0.25
N THR A 430 19.00 9.93 0.11
CA THR A 430 18.92 10.68 1.38
C THR A 430 19.17 12.16 1.19
N THR A 431 18.60 13.00 2.04
CA THR A 431 19.03 14.39 2.25
C THR A 431 19.79 14.48 3.58
N PRO A 432 21.00 15.07 3.61
CA PRO A 432 21.82 15.06 4.82
C PRO A 432 21.25 15.89 5.97
N ASP A 433 21.45 15.40 7.18
CA ASP A 433 21.27 16.14 8.43
C ASP A 433 22.53 16.94 8.78
N THR A 434 22.38 18.25 8.94
CA THR A 434 23.47 19.18 9.25
C THR A 434 23.53 19.58 10.72
N SER A 435 22.64 19.04 11.58
CA SER A 435 22.71 19.25 13.04
C SER A 435 23.96 18.64 13.68
N GLY A 436 24.55 17.64 13.02
CA GLY A 436 25.68 16.86 13.54
C GLY A 436 25.27 15.55 14.22
N HIS A 437 23.98 15.23 14.27
CA HIS A 437 23.47 13.96 14.83
C HIS A 437 23.43 12.81 13.81
N GLY A 438 23.44 13.12 12.52
CA GLY A 438 23.53 12.12 11.44
C GLY A 438 22.20 11.45 11.11
N PHE A 439 21.09 12.13 11.38
CA PHE A 439 19.74 11.65 11.10
C PHE A 439 19.30 11.98 9.67
N ASP A 440 20.14 11.64 8.68
CA ASP A 440 19.86 11.84 7.26
C ASP A 440 18.47 11.28 6.90
N ALA A 441 17.62 12.09 6.27
CA ALA A 441 16.26 11.68 5.94
C ALA A 441 16.23 10.94 4.60
N ALA A 442 15.55 9.80 4.56
CA ALA A 442 15.28 9.07 3.33
C ALA A 442 14.38 9.92 2.41
N VAL A 443 14.73 9.97 1.13
CA VAL A 443 14.00 10.68 0.08
C VAL A 443 13.23 9.65 -0.73
N SER A 444 11.91 9.81 -0.81
CA SER A 444 11.11 9.01 -1.74
C SER A 444 11.16 9.63 -3.14
N GLY A 445 11.19 8.77 -4.16
CA GLY A 445 11.13 9.18 -5.55
C GLY A 445 12.37 9.94 -5.99
N THR A 446 12.18 10.93 -6.84
CA THR A 446 13.26 11.75 -7.38
C THR A 446 12.79 13.20 -7.46
N PRO A 447 12.61 13.87 -6.31
CA PRO A 447 12.02 15.19 -6.27
C PRO A 447 12.85 16.20 -7.06
N GLY A 448 12.16 17.14 -7.70
CA GLY A 448 12.79 18.23 -8.42
C GLY A 448 13.49 19.19 -7.46
N ARG A 449 14.52 19.90 -7.94
CA ARG A 449 15.15 20.99 -7.19
C ARG A 449 14.54 22.32 -7.60
N VAL A 450 14.27 23.18 -6.62
CA VAL A 450 13.72 24.52 -6.82
C VAL A 450 14.51 25.58 -6.05
N GLY A 451 14.37 26.85 -6.42
CA GLY A 451 14.93 27.93 -5.60
C GLY A 451 14.26 27.94 -4.22
N GLY A 452 15.04 27.74 -3.17
CA GLY A 452 14.59 27.81 -1.78
C GLY A 452 14.58 29.23 -1.25
N VAL A 453 14.09 29.40 -0.02
CA VAL A 453 14.30 30.61 0.78
C VAL A 453 15.75 30.64 1.26
N VAL A 454 16.25 29.49 1.71
CA VAL A 454 17.66 29.27 2.08
C VAL A 454 18.29 28.34 1.07
N GLY A 455 18.92 28.91 0.04
CA GLY A 455 19.62 28.12 -0.98
C GLY A 455 18.66 27.39 -1.94
N THR A 456 18.48 26.09 -1.78
CA THR A 456 17.72 25.22 -2.71
C THR A 456 16.75 24.37 -1.92
N GLY A 457 15.48 24.35 -2.34
CA GLY A 457 14.46 23.46 -1.80
C GLY A 457 14.17 22.27 -2.72
N LEU A 458 13.30 21.38 -2.25
CA LEU A 458 12.82 20.22 -3.00
C LEU A 458 11.35 20.36 -3.35
N GLU A 459 11.01 20.11 -4.62
CA GLU A 459 9.64 19.94 -5.10
C GLU A 459 9.15 18.55 -4.69
N LEU A 460 8.39 18.48 -3.60
CA LEU A 460 7.90 17.25 -2.98
C LEU A 460 6.53 16.82 -3.55
N ALA A 461 6.17 17.28 -4.74
CA ALA A 461 4.95 16.99 -5.50
C ALA A 461 4.64 15.47 -5.61
N GLY A 462 4.10 14.87 -4.55
CA GLY A 462 3.88 13.42 -4.38
C GLY A 462 5.08 12.63 -3.83
N ASP A 463 6.22 13.28 -3.65
CA ASP A 463 7.41 12.75 -2.98
C ASP A 463 7.44 13.21 -1.52
N TYR A 464 8.30 12.62 -0.71
CA TYR A 464 8.42 12.98 0.71
C TYR A 464 9.82 12.70 1.23
N LEU A 465 10.11 13.30 2.38
CA LEU A 465 11.27 12.98 3.19
C LEU A 465 10.80 12.22 4.42
N GLU A 466 11.56 11.25 4.89
CA GLU A 466 11.29 10.54 6.12
C GLU A 466 12.55 10.41 6.96
N THR A 467 12.50 10.94 8.18
CA THR A 467 13.60 10.79 9.14
C THR A 467 13.70 9.33 9.60
N PRO A 468 14.86 8.87 10.07
CA PRO A 468 14.93 7.57 10.74
C PRO A 468 14.04 7.55 12.00
N ALA A 469 13.59 6.36 12.40
CA ALA A 469 12.89 6.14 13.66
C ALA A 469 13.94 6.01 14.77
N GLU A 470 14.30 7.15 15.38
CA GLU A 470 15.36 7.25 16.39
C GLU A 470 14.81 7.87 17.68
N PRO A 471 15.19 7.39 18.88
CA PRO A 471 14.70 7.92 20.15
C PRO A 471 14.92 9.43 20.35
N ALA A 472 15.97 10.00 19.75
CA ALA A 472 16.22 11.44 19.81
C ALA A 472 15.15 12.26 19.05
N LEU A 473 14.50 11.67 18.06
CA LEU A 473 13.41 12.28 17.28
C LEU A 473 12.02 11.92 17.84
N GLU A 474 11.96 11.13 18.92
CA GLU A 474 10.74 10.78 19.65
C GLU A 474 10.56 11.70 20.86
N PHE A 475 9.93 12.87 20.67
CA PHE A 475 9.85 13.92 21.69
C PHE A 475 9.11 13.57 22.98
N GLY A 476 8.53 12.38 23.10
CA GLY A 476 7.94 11.89 24.33
C GLY A 476 6.89 12.84 24.89
N ASP A 477 6.90 13.04 26.20
CA ASP A 477 6.09 14.04 26.89
C ASP A 477 6.77 15.42 26.99
N GLY A 478 7.99 15.56 26.45
CA GLY A 478 8.80 16.76 26.53
C GLY A 478 8.39 17.89 25.58
N PRO A 479 9.00 19.07 25.74
CA PRO A 479 8.81 20.18 24.84
C PRO A 479 9.45 19.91 23.48
N PHE A 480 8.94 20.53 22.42
CA PHE A 480 9.56 20.48 21.11
C PHE A 480 9.20 21.69 20.25
N THR A 481 10.00 21.89 19.20
CA THR A 481 9.68 22.77 18.08
C THR A 481 9.89 22.01 16.77
N ALA A 482 8.91 22.08 15.87
CA ALA A 482 9.05 21.62 14.49
C ALA A 482 8.78 22.80 13.54
N ALA A 483 9.70 23.07 12.62
CA ALA A 483 9.62 24.18 11.69
C ALA A 483 10.07 23.80 10.28
N ALA A 484 9.49 24.44 9.27
CA ALA A 484 9.87 24.27 7.88
C ALA A 484 9.41 25.47 7.04
N TRP A 485 10.10 25.71 5.94
CA TRP A 485 9.56 26.49 4.83
C TRP A 485 8.79 25.59 3.88
N PHE A 486 7.67 26.08 3.37
CA PHE A 486 6.88 25.38 2.36
C PHE A 486 6.32 26.37 1.33
N ARG A 487 5.98 25.84 0.15
CA ARG A 487 5.29 26.54 -0.93
C ARG A 487 4.30 25.59 -1.57
N SER A 488 3.07 26.03 -1.79
CA SER A 488 2.06 25.25 -2.53
C SER A 488 1.08 26.19 -3.23
N ASP A 489 0.51 25.73 -4.35
CA ASP A 489 -0.69 26.28 -4.99
C ASP A 489 -1.81 25.23 -5.14
N GLY A 490 -1.65 24.08 -4.46
CA GLY A 490 -2.61 22.98 -4.45
C GLY A 490 -3.86 23.30 -3.65
N ALA A 491 -5.02 22.88 -4.15
CA ALA A 491 -6.32 23.21 -3.54
C ALA A 491 -6.78 22.24 -2.44
N GLY A 492 -6.18 21.04 -2.38
CA GLY A 492 -6.56 19.97 -1.43
C GLY A 492 -5.89 20.12 -0.06
N GLN A 493 -6.27 19.26 0.88
CA GLN A 493 -5.54 19.11 2.15
C GLN A 493 -4.16 18.51 1.89
N GLN A 494 -3.13 19.08 2.53
CA GLN A 494 -1.73 18.72 2.27
C GLN A 494 -0.94 18.65 3.58
N ALA A 495 -0.23 17.54 3.81
CA ALA A 495 0.66 17.37 4.94
C ALA A 495 1.97 18.11 4.68
N ILE A 496 2.31 19.06 5.56
CA ILE A 496 3.64 19.69 5.55
C ILE A 496 4.60 18.82 6.36
N MET A 497 4.21 18.49 7.59
CA MET A 497 4.94 17.57 8.47
C MET A 497 3.99 16.63 9.20
N TRP A 498 4.35 15.36 9.35
CA TRP A 498 3.54 14.37 10.05
C TRP A 498 4.40 13.36 10.80
N ALA A 499 4.13 13.15 12.08
CA ALA A 499 4.92 12.27 12.93
C ALA A 499 4.18 11.02 13.43
N TYR A 500 4.90 9.90 13.43
CA TYR A 500 4.68 8.66 14.20
C TYR A 500 3.46 7.78 13.90
N SER A 501 2.26 8.34 13.72
CA SER A 501 1.05 7.53 13.51
C SER A 501 -0.04 8.23 12.71
N ASN A 502 -0.82 7.43 11.96
CA ASN A 502 -2.01 7.87 11.26
C ASN A 502 -3.32 7.55 12.00
N ARG A 503 -3.30 6.67 13.01
CA ARG A 503 -4.50 6.24 13.73
C ARG A 503 -5.01 7.36 14.62
N ASP A 504 -6.33 7.56 14.68
CA ASP A 504 -6.94 8.70 15.36
C ASP A 504 -6.59 8.80 16.85
N VAL A 505 -6.53 7.64 17.52
CA VAL A 505 -6.29 7.53 18.97
C VAL A 505 -4.81 7.47 19.35
N ASP A 506 -3.90 7.33 18.38
CA ASP A 506 -2.49 7.18 18.71
C ASP A 506 -1.82 8.53 19.04
N PRO A 507 -0.81 8.51 19.92
CA PRO A 507 0.16 9.59 20.06
C PRO A 507 0.74 10.01 18.70
N LYS A 508 0.65 11.32 18.39
CA LYS A 508 1.18 11.92 17.15
C LYS A 508 1.17 13.44 17.22
N TRP A 509 1.89 14.06 16.29
CA TRP A 509 1.70 15.46 15.93
C TRP A 509 1.81 15.67 14.43
N TRP A 510 1.24 16.75 13.92
CA TRP A 510 1.34 17.13 12.51
C TRP A 510 1.03 18.61 12.26
N ILE A 511 1.46 19.09 11.09
CA ILE A 511 1.14 20.40 10.50
C ILE A 511 0.61 20.17 9.09
N ARG A 512 -0.54 20.74 8.74
CA ARG A 512 -1.17 20.57 7.42
C ARG A 512 -1.84 21.84 6.90
N LEU A 513 -1.87 21.98 5.58
CA LEU A 513 -2.68 22.96 4.87
C LEU A 513 -4.11 22.43 4.66
N GLU A 514 -5.08 23.35 4.77
CA GLU A 514 -6.48 23.12 4.43
C GLU A 514 -7.00 24.32 3.61
N PRO A 515 -6.57 24.45 2.34
CA PRO A 515 -6.91 25.61 1.49
C PRO A 515 -8.41 25.74 1.25
N ASP A 516 -9.12 24.61 1.15
CA ASP A 516 -10.57 24.52 1.05
C ASP A 516 -11.31 25.13 2.27
N LEU A 517 -10.63 25.20 3.42
CA LEU A 517 -11.11 25.81 4.65
C LEU A 517 -10.42 27.15 4.98
N GLY A 518 -9.57 27.65 4.07
CA GLY A 518 -8.85 28.92 4.23
C GLY A 518 -7.99 28.98 5.48
N ARG A 519 -7.25 27.90 5.78
CA ARG A 519 -6.39 27.84 6.98
C ARG A 519 -5.21 26.88 6.86
N ILE A 520 -4.24 27.08 7.74
CA ILE A 520 -3.23 26.08 8.13
C ILE A 520 -3.55 25.61 9.55
N ARG A 521 -3.35 24.31 9.82
CA ARG A 521 -3.72 23.67 11.08
C ARG A 521 -2.64 22.72 11.59
N ALA A 522 -2.45 22.70 12.90
CA ALA A 522 -1.62 21.72 13.58
C ALA A 522 -2.44 20.93 14.61
N HIS A 523 -1.92 19.76 14.95
CA HIS A 523 -2.52 18.86 15.94
C HIS A 523 -1.43 18.21 16.79
N VAL A 524 -1.71 18.11 18.09
CA VAL A 524 -0.91 17.35 19.05
C VAL A 524 -1.86 16.39 19.76
N ASN A 525 -1.51 15.11 19.79
CA ASN A 525 -2.30 14.05 20.40
C ASN A 525 -1.39 13.13 21.22
N THR A 526 -1.82 12.77 22.43
CA THR A 526 -1.10 11.90 23.37
C THR A 526 -1.83 10.58 23.66
N GLY A 527 -2.87 10.28 22.88
CA GLY A 527 -3.84 9.21 23.07
C GLY A 527 -4.84 9.45 24.20
N ALA A 528 -4.43 10.17 25.26
CA ALA A 528 -5.32 10.59 26.33
C ALA A 528 -5.92 11.99 26.08
N GLN A 529 -5.19 12.87 25.42
CA GLN A 529 -5.59 14.25 25.14
C GLN A 529 -5.21 14.64 23.72
N ASN A 530 -5.98 15.55 23.13
CA ASN A 530 -5.63 16.16 21.85
C ASN A 530 -5.94 17.66 21.82
N ARG A 531 -5.16 18.40 21.02
CA ARG A 531 -5.35 19.83 20.76
C ARG A 531 -5.11 20.14 19.31
N PHE A 532 -6.00 20.95 18.77
CA PHE A 532 -5.85 21.56 17.46
C PHE A 532 -5.59 23.05 17.62
N VAL A 533 -4.65 23.56 16.82
CA VAL A 533 -4.38 24.99 16.65
C VAL A 533 -4.47 25.31 15.18
N ALA A 534 -5.12 26.42 14.82
CA ALA A 534 -5.36 26.77 13.43
C ALA A 534 -5.22 28.27 13.20
N ALA A 535 -4.54 28.63 12.11
CA ALA A 535 -4.39 30.00 11.66
C ALA A 535 -5.21 30.18 10.38
N ALA A 536 -6.15 31.13 10.40
CA ALA A 536 -6.89 31.51 9.19
C ALA A 536 -5.95 32.22 8.21
N GLY A 537 -6.16 32.01 6.92
CA GLY A 537 -5.38 32.59 5.85
C GLY A 537 -5.28 31.68 4.64
N ASP A 538 -5.04 32.28 3.48
CA ASP A 538 -4.65 31.56 2.28
C ASP A 538 -3.13 31.43 2.29
N TYR A 539 -2.64 30.20 2.49
CA TYR A 539 -1.22 29.87 2.54
C TYR A 539 -0.83 28.89 1.42
N ALA A 540 -1.76 28.61 0.50
CA ALA A 540 -1.52 27.85 -0.72
C ALA A 540 -1.64 28.79 -1.93
N ASP A 541 -0.93 29.91 -1.86
CA ASP A 541 -0.99 31.03 -2.81
C ASP A 541 0.20 31.04 -3.80
N GLY A 542 1.00 29.97 -3.79
CA GLY A 542 2.22 29.82 -4.59
C GLY A 542 3.44 30.58 -4.05
N GLN A 543 3.35 31.22 -2.88
CA GLN A 543 4.50 31.85 -2.21
C GLN A 543 5.13 30.94 -1.15
N TRP A 544 6.37 31.26 -0.78
CA TRP A 544 7.05 30.62 0.35
C TRP A 544 6.50 31.16 1.67
N HIS A 545 6.09 30.27 2.55
CA HIS A 545 5.67 30.55 3.91
C HIS A 545 6.51 29.75 4.90
N HIS A 546 6.77 30.33 6.06
CA HIS A 546 7.40 29.63 7.18
C HIS A 546 6.33 29.17 8.17
N VAL A 547 6.37 27.92 8.60
CA VAL A 547 5.51 27.41 9.67
C VAL A 547 6.34 26.85 10.82
N ALA A 548 5.89 27.07 12.05
CA ALA A 548 6.43 26.36 13.20
C ALA A 548 5.33 25.96 14.20
N LEU A 549 5.48 24.77 14.77
CA LEU A 549 4.67 24.27 15.88
C LEU A 549 5.57 24.14 17.12
N THR A 550 5.20 24.81 18.21
CA THR A 550 5.85 24.63 19.51
C THR A 550 4.89 23.96 20.49
N ARG A 551 5.46 23.12 21.36
CA ARG A 551 4.79 22.53 22.52
C ARG A 551 5.69 22.71 23.74
N ASP A 552 5.13 23.22 24.82
CA ASP A 552 5.73 23.21 26.16
C ASP A 552 4.67 22.90 27.24
N ASP A 553 5.05 23.09 28.50
CA ASP A 553 4.17 22.89 29.66
C ASP A 553 3.03 23.93 29.75
N ASP A 554 3.16 25.06 29.05
CA ASP A 554 2.23 26.18 29.14
C ASP A 554 1.25 26.21 27.96
N ALA A 555 1.67 25.79 26.76
CA ALA A 555 0.87 25.90 25.56
C ALA A 555 1.31 25.01 24.39
N VAL A 556 0.41 24.91 23.42
CA VAL A 556 0.74 24.52 22.04
C VAL A 556 0.52 25.75 21.16
N THR A 557 1.54 26.19 20.41
CA THR A 557 1.48 27.41 19.60
C THR A 557 1.84 27.13 18.15
N LEU A 558 1.00 27.62 17.24
CA LEU A 558 1.23 27.62 15.79
C LEU A 558 1.68 29.00 15.35
N TYR A 559 2.85 29.06 14.73
CA TYR A 559 3.44 30.25 14.13
C TYR A 559 3.37 30.14 12.61
N VAL A 560 3.08 31.26 11.95
CA VAL A 560 3.15 31.38 10.49
C VAL A 560 3.85 32.70 10.16
N ASP A 561 4.87 32.61 9.30
CA ASP A 561 5.73 33.72 8.87
C ASP A 561 6.34 34.47 10.07
N GLY A 562 6.81 33.73 11.06
CA GLY A 562 7.49 34.25 12.26
C GLY A 562 6.55 34.76 13.36
N GLU A 563 5.24 34.85 13.10
CA GLU A 563 4.26 35.40 14.05
C GLU A 563 3.41 34.30 14.68
N ALA A 564 3.17 34.38 16.00
CA ALA A 564 2.23 33.49 16.68
C ALA A 564 0.80 33.75 16.18
N ARG A 565 0.23 32.79 15.44
CA ARG A 565 -1.11 32.93 14.84
C ARG A 565 -2.21 32.27 15.66
N ALA A 566 -1.88 31.23 16.41
CA ALA A 566 -2.82 30.54 17.28
C ALA A 566 -2.13 29.86 18.46
N THR A 567 -2.79 29.85 19.61
CA THR A 567 -2.32 29.19 20.83
C THR A 567 -3.46 28.41 21.47
N ALA A 568 -3.17 27.22 21.95
CA ALA A 568 -4.08 26.39 22.73
C ALA A 568 -3.45 25.99 24.06
N ALA A 569 -4.31 25.55 24.99
CA ALA A 569 -3.90 24.97 26.27
C ALA A 569 -2.94 23.78 26.06
N PRO A 570 -2.05 23.49 27.03
CA PRO A 570 -1.04 22.45 26.90
C PRO A 570 -1.67 21.05 26.81
N VAL A 571 -0.86 20.09 26.36
CA VAL A 571 -1.23 18.67 26.24
C VAL A 571 -0.25 17.82 27.05
N ALA A 572 -0.78 17.09 28.03
CA ALA A 572 0.00 16.18 28.85
C ALA A 572 0.09 14.78 28.22
N GLY A 573 1.22 14.11 28.42
CA GLY A 573 1.50 12.76 27.95
C GLY A 573 2.41 12.73 26.72
N SER A 574 2.83 11.53 26.33
CA SER A 574 3.76 11.34 25.21
C SER A 574 3.06 11.53 23.86
N VAL A 575 3.74 12.20 22.92
CA VAL A 575 3.30 12.32 21.51
C VAL A 575 3.91 11.26 20.60
N SER A 576 4.86 10.44 21.08
CA SER A 576 5.59 9.45 20.29
C SER A 576 5.50 8.03 20.85
N ALA A 577 4.67 7.78 21.87
CA ALA A 577 4.55 6.44 22.44
C ALA A 577 4.00 5.44 21.40
N GLY A 578 4.76 4.38 21.14
CA GLY A 578 4.44 3.36 20.14
C GLY A 578 4.74 3.78 18.70
N ALA A 579 5.59 4.78 18.48
CA ALA A 579 6.03 5.19 17.14
C ALA A 579 6.66 4.00 16.39
N LEU A 580 6.20 3.78 15.14
CA LEU A 580 6.75 2.77 14.22
C LEU A 580 7.54 3.41 13.08
N THR A 581 7.43 4.72 12.91
CA THR A 581 8.03 5.50 11.83
C THR A 581 8.68 6.75 12.38
N GLY A 582 9.55 7.36 11.57
CA GLY A 582 10.03 8.71 11.84
C GLY A 582 8.99 9.78 11.54
N ILE A 583 9.50 10.97 11.22
CA ILE A 583 8.74 12.15 10.86
C ILE A 583 8.80 12.32 9.35
N ARG A 584 7.65 12.49 8.71
CA ARG A 584 7.56 12.78 7.28
C ARG A 584 7.42 14.25 7.00
N ILE A 585 8.06 14.69 5.93
CA ILE A 585 7.90 16.01 5.32
C ILE A 585 7.29 15.80 3.94
N GLY A 586 6.16 16.45 3.67
CA GLY A 586 5.47 16.38 2.37
C GLY A 586 4.44 15.25 2.22
N SER A 587 4.26 14.37 3.22
CA SER A 587 3.18 13.37 3.22
C SER A 587 2.83 12.89 4.62
N ARG A 588 1.68 12.21 4.75
CA ARG A 588 1.33 11.41 5.93
C ARG A 588 2.19 10.14 6.03
N VAL A 589 2.23 9.56 7.23
CA VAL A 589 2.96 8.30 7.52
C VAL A 589 2.26 7.03 7.03
N ASP A 590 1.05 7.13 6.48
CA ASP A 590 0.27 5.98 5.96
C ASP A 590 0.32 5.84 4.43
N GLY A 591 1.37 6.39 3.83
CA GLY A 591 1.61 6.40 2.39
C GLY A 591 1.53 7.80 1.81
N ILE A 592 1.42 7.88 0.48
CA ILE A 592 1.27 9.14 -0.25
C ILE A 592 -0.20 9.59 -0.16
N ASN A 593 -0.61 9.99 1.04
CA ASN A 593 -1.93 10.52 1.38
C ASN A 593 -1.80 11.97 1.83
N ASN A 594 -2.66 12.82 1.29
CA ASN A 594 -2.59 14.27 1.39
C ASN A 594 -1.16 14.79 1.12
N PRO A 595 -0.51 14.39 0.01
CA PRO A 595 0.84 14.84 -0.26
C PRO A 595 0.88 16.36 -0.41
N LEU A 596 2.03 16.96 -0.09
CA LEU A 596 2.33 18.34 -0.45
C LEU A 596 2.43 18.44 -1.96
N ASP A 597 1.47 19.12 -2.57
CA ASP A 597 1.50 19.54 -3.96
C ASP A 597 2.28 20.86 -4.01
N GLY A 598 3.61 20.74 -3.94
CA GLY A 598 4.49 21.87 -3.78
C GLY A 598 5.88 21.52 -3.28
N ALA A 599 6.56 22.52 -2.72
CA ALA A 599 7.95 22.43 -2.31
C ALA A 599 8.14 22.65 -0.81
N ALA A 600 9.21 22.06 -0.27
CA ALA A 600 9.70 22.30 1.08
C ALA A 600 11.15 22.79 1.04
N ASP A 601 11.54 23.53 2.08
CA ASP A 601 12.89 24.03 2.29
C ASP A 601 13.19 24.11 3.80
N ASP A 602 14.47 24.02 4.15
CA ASP A 602 15.03 24.31 5.48
C ASP A 602 14.19 23.81 6.67
N VAL A 603 14.23 22.49 6.91
CA VAL A 603 13.44 21.81 7.96
C VAL A 603 14.24 21.70 9.25
N TRP A 604 13.62 22.08 10.37
CA TRP A 604 14.25 22.08 11.69
C TRP A 604 13.40 21.37 12.74
N LEU A 605 14.07 20.60 13.61
CA LEU A 605 13.48 20.04 14.81
C LEU A 605 14.33 20.34 16.05
N PHE A 606 13.67 20.65 17.16
CA PHE A 606 14.29 20.93 18.46
C PHE A 606 13.57 20.18 19.57
N ASP A 607 14.30 19.71 20.58
CA ASP A 607 13.80 19.11 21.83
C ASP A 607 13.44 20.18 22.89
N GLN A 608 13.19 21.41 22.44
CA GLN A 608 12.79 22.55 23.26
C GLN A 608 11.74 23.38 22.52
N ALA A 609 10.89 24.08 23.28
CA ALA A 609 9.99 25.07 22.73
C ALA A 609 10.74 26.38 22.51
N LEU A 610 10.91 26.77 21.24
CA LEU A 610 11.56 28.03 20.88
C LEU A 610 10.64 29.21 21.18
N GLY A 611 11.24 30.30 21.65
CA GLY A 611 10.53 31.56 21.88
C GLY A 611 10.25 32.30 20.57
N ALA A 612 9.29 33.24 20.61
CA ALA A 612 8.88 34.00 19.42
C ALA A 612 10.04 34.70 18.67
N ALA A 613 11.09 35.15 19.37
CA ALA A 613 12.26 35.74 18.72
C ALA A 613 13.07 34.73 17.90
N GLN A 614 13.27 33.52 18.42
CA GLN A 614 13.97 32.44 17.73
C GLN A 614 13.15 31.92 16.54
N ILE A 615 11.82 31.87 16.68
CA ILE A 615 10.92 31.54 15.55
C ILE A 615 10.98 32.61 14.46
N ALA A 616 11.10 33.89 14.81
CA ALA A 616 11.26 34.97 13.84
C ALA A 616 12.63 34.91 13.11
N GLU A 617 13.68 34.43 13.77
CA GLU A 617 14.99 34.17 13.13
C GLU A 617 14.88 33.05 12.09
N LEU A 618 14.24 31.92 12.44
CA LEU A 618 13.96 30.83 11.48
C LEU A 618 13.14 31.32 10.28
N ALA A 619 12.11 32.13 10.54
CA ALA A 619 11.28 32.74 9.50
C ALA A 619 12.00 33.84 8.68
N ALA A 620 13.22 34.24 9.06
CA ALA A 620 14.10 35.08 8.27
C ALA A 620 15.14 34.26 7.47
N GLY A 621 15.18 32.93 7.64
CA GLY A 621 16.17 32.04 7.05
C GLY A 621 17.49 31.98 7.83
N ASP A 622 17.48 32.40 9.10
CA ASP A 622 18.65 32.39 9.98
C ASP A 622 18.55 31.26 11.02
N PRO A 623 19.67 30.59 11.39
CA PRO A 623 19.70 29.67 12.51
C PRO A 623 19.30 30.38 13.82
N PRO A 624 18.48 29.74 14.69
CA PRO A 624 17.97 30.39 15.89
C PRO A 624 19.07 30.55 16.94
N SER A 625 19.14 31.74 17.53
CA SER A 625 20.15 32.10 18.51
C SER A 625 20.01 31.29 19.81
N GLY A 626 21.11 30.63 20.21
CA GLY A 626 21.20 29.89 21.47
C GLY A 626 20.36 28.62 21.54
N ALA A 627 19.90 28.08 20.40
CA ALA A 627 19.19 26.82 20.31
C ALA A 627 19.93 25.84 19.38
N GLU A 628 20.28 24.68 19.90
CA GLU A 628 20.86 23.60 19.10
C GLU A 628 19.74 22.71 18.56
N PRO A 629 19.70 22.41 17.25
CA PRO A 629 18.71 21.52 16.68
C PRO A 629 19.01 20.06 16.98
N VAL A 630 17.96 19.25 17.09
CA VAL A 630 18.07 17.79 17.04
C VAL A 630 18.18 17.30 15.59
N LEU A 631 17.55 18.04 14.66
CA LEU A 631 17.60 17.78 13.23
C LEU A 631 17.62 19.09 12.46
N HIS A 632 18.46 19.17 11.43
CA HIS A 632 18.40 20.23 10.43
C HIS A 632 18.57 19.62 9.04
N LEU A 633 17.56 19.73 8.19
CA LEU A 633 17.61 19.32 6.79
C LEU A 633 17.57 20.56 5.88
N PRO A 634 18.72 21.01 5.33
CA PRO A 634 18.76 22.17 4.43
C PRO A 634 18.11 21.93 3.07
N LEU A 635 17.95 20.65 2.67
CA LEU A 635 17.38 20.21 1.39
C LEU A 635 18.17 20.64 0.13
N ASP A 636 19.41 21.10 0.31
CA ASP A 636 20.28 21.60 -0.75
C ASP A 636 20.90 20.48 -1.62
N ARG A 637 20.85 19.22 -1.16
CA ARG A 637 21.37 18.07 -1.91
C ARG A 637 20.71 16.74 -1.54
N ILE A 638 20.76 15.83 -2.51
CA ILE A 638 20.37 14.42 -2.36
C ILE A 638 21.60 13.55 -2.62
N THR A 639 21.83 12.55 -1.78
CA THR A 639 22.94 11.60 -1.81
C THR A 639 22.46 10.16 -1.91
N ARG A 640 23.38 9.25 -2.28
CA ARG A 640 23.23 7.79 -2.20
C ARG A 640 24.40 7.20 -1.44
#